data_AF-A0A956CY70-F1
#
_entry.id   AF-A0A956CY70-F1
#
_cell.length_a   1.000
_cell.length_b   1.000
_cell.length_c   1.000
_cell.angle_alpha   90.00
_cell.angle_beta   90.00
_cell.angle_gamma   90.00
#
_symmetry.space_group_name_H-M   'P 1'
#
loop_
_entity.id
_entity.type
_entity.pdbx_description
1 polymer ?
#
loop_
_entity_poly.entity_id
_entity_poly.type
_entity_poly.pdbx_seq_one_letter_code
_entity_poly.pdbx_strand_id
1 'polypeptide(L)'
;MGRGGPKGKTWLGVWKTLDLPTRREVALAALEQPYLMKALLVAVARHDRVRRQSVERWEPEKQAMHIARMRKLPNAKLAAALFTHFHLTRRQRLVVTFLDFLKIPHDHGVIRDIDTLEPPAPSRMIAAIRRMSTVFPLAQVSLFFDIVSCQTSFRVFSEFDAARVEALPNEHVVARRAQPTLDSFAGQLEADLTSEPSAPEEPPPAPPQDDTPPTFTTLDQVLIRSVIASVAEVHGALTPDKVEDLVEEVVQLNLERHQSYFHRGFLAVLLGRPLELDFPEASDVRRGWYACGAILGYQRRGQLDAVVSLLTDRAELARELARPGSGYAERVVSIVFSAFCAKGRYAEAARFLSPAVVGFAGVQLAEEILETSSGLIRQRREADARRLLDVLLAALPTLREDPDLPDDFEVLLSRRRAHCARLRGDFEGARKLLLPQLQAADRDVRSDILADLGLIDCGLRSLADVRLPPDEGMLEEFGAQFEKGVPRFLESSRVAAGGRSHGDFCLGLMSFAKGDIEAAIPYLERAVAGMGADPERYGQYGPLDTARLALAISLAEQTDLARVPYARDLMSQVLESKSKVPGYLPRRALVALELTDVEVAIELAREIYETRGSRSLGVLAQTRMIRFLPDALDELLAEAQRDGYSPERRFEAARAVLAESHAMRDAPSADRPARLIERATEALDVLVELAGEEPFRTKLLDLLEAPNGPWRTAMEPLDCRVVRAALHEDAGAFANAAIELAGAFHETLDVDDEWALGKAEALLEDIR
;
A
#
# COMPACT_ATOMS: atom_id res chain seq x y z
N MET A 1 0.96 -14.55 -57.53
CA MET A 1 -0.38 -13.97 -57.29
C MET A 1 -0.43 -13.49 -55.85
N GLY A 2 -0.38 -12.17 -55.64
CA GLY A 2 -0.23 -11.58 -54.30
C GLY A 2 -1.45 -11.83 -53.42
N ARG A 3 -1.26 -12.56 -52.32
CA ARG A 3 -2.26 -12.64 -51.25
C ARG A 3 -2.31 -11.27 -50.58
N GLY A 4 -3.39 -10.51 -50.82
CA GLY A 4 -3.64 -9.26 -50.09
C GLY A 4 -3.80 -9.57 -48.61
N GLY A 5 -2.93 -8.99 -47.77
CA GLY A 5 -3.07 -9.03 -46.32
C GLY A 5 -4.42 -8.44 -45.87
N PRO A 6 -4.87 -8.76 -44.64
CA PRO A 6 -6.12 -8.26 -44.10
C PRO A 6 -6.13 -6.73 -44.15
N LYS A 7 -7.15 -6.12 -44.79
CA LYS A 7 -7.33 -4.67 -44.78
C LYS A 7 -7.76 -4.23 -43.37
N GLY A 8 -6.94 -3.44 -42.69
CA GLY A 8 -7.23 -2.90 -41.35
C GLY A 8 -8.57 -2.15 -41.28
N LYS A 9 -9.19 -2.12 -40.10
CA LYS A 9 -10.45 -1.39 -39.86
C LYS A 9 -10.22 0.12 -39.95
N THR A 10 -11.26 0.86 -40.30
CA THR A 10 -11.21 2.33 -40.34
C THR A 10 -12.15 2.91 -39.29
N TRP A 11 -11.76 4.03 -38.68
CA TRP A 11 -12.55 4.70 -37.63
C TRP A 11 -14.01 4.99 -38.04
N LEU A 12 -14.22 5.42 -39.30
CA LEU A 12 -15.56 5.64 -39.85
C LEU A 12 -16.31 4.32 -40.13
N GLY A 13 -15.58 3.25 -40.48
CA GLY A 13 -16.12 1.91 -40.66
C GLY A 13 -16.64 1.33 -39.36
N VAL A 14 -15.87 1.44 -38.27
CA VAL A 14 -16.27 0.98 -36.92
C VAL A 14 -17.53 1.70 -36.46
N TRP A 15 -17.61 3.03 -36.62
CA TRP A 15 -18.83 3.76 -36.29
C TRP A 15 -20.05 3.23 -37.06
N LYS A 16 -19.90 2.93 -38.36
CA LYS A 16 -21.00 2.45 -39.22
C LYS A 16 -21.50 1.05 -38.83
N THR A 17 -20.68 0.21 -38.18
CA THR A 17 -21.05 -1.14 -37.77
C THR A 17 -21.64 -1.23 -36.37
N LEU A 18 -21.49 -0.20 -35.53
CA LEU A 18 -22.08 -0.17 -34.20
C LEU A 18 -23.61 -0.13 -34.22
N ASP A 19 -24.21 -0.78 -33.22
CA ASP A 19 -25.63 -0.67 -32.94
C ASP A 19 -25.99 0.70 -32.35
N LEU A 20 -27.29 1.03 -32.38
CA LEU A 20 -27.76 2.33 -31.92
C LEU A 20 -27.51 2.57 -30.41
N PRO A 21 -27.69 1.59 -29.51
CA PRO A 21 -27.36 1.75 -28.09
C PRO A 21 -25.88 2.09 -27.86
N THR A 22 -24.93 1.37 -28.46
CA THR A 22 -23.50 1.63 -28.25
C THR A 22 -23.09 2.99 -28.82
N ARG A 23 -23.63 3.41 -29.97
CA ARG A 23 -23.39 4.75 -30.50
C ARG A 23 -23.87 5.86 -29.57
N ARG A 24 -25.01 5.65 -28.89
CA ARG A 24 -25.53 6.60 -27.91
C ARG A 24 -24.62 6.70 -26.69
N GLU A 25 -24.13 5.58 -26.17
CA GLU A 25 -23.17 5.58 -25.05
C GLU A 25 -21.88 6.33 -25.40
N VAL A 26 -21.32 6.08 -26.58
CA VAL A 26 -20.12 6.79 -27.07
C VAL A 26 -20.40 8.29 -27.23
N ALA A 27 -21.58 8.65 -27.75
CA ALA A 27 -21.98 10.05 -27.91
C ALA A 27 -22.18 10.77 -26.57
N LEU A 28 -22.80 10.11 -25.58
CA LEU A 28 -22.99 10.66 -24.24
C LEU A 28 -21.65 10.97 -23.57
N ALA A 29 -20.70 10.02 -23.58
CA ALA A 29 -19.37 10.26 -23.02
C ALA A 29 -18.66 11.43 -23.72
N ALA A 30 -18.79 11.54 -25.04
CA ALA A 30 -18.14 12.62 -25.78
C ALA A 30 -18.73 14.02 -25.53
N LEU A 31 -19.99 14.12 -25.12
CA LEU A 31 -20.61 15.40 -24.77
C LEU A 31 -20.06 15.97 -23.45
N GLU A 32 -19.46 15.14 -22.60
CA GLU A 32 -18.80 15.57 -21.35
C GLU A 32 -17.51 16.35 -21.62
N GLN A 33 -16.93 16.21 -22.82
CA GLN A 33 -15.70 16.88 -23.20
C GLN A 33 -15.94 18.14 -24.04
N PRO A 34 -15.58 19.35 -23.56
CA PRO A 34 -15.97 20.62 -24.19
C PRO A 34 -15.56 20.78 -25.67
N TYR A 35 -14.39 20.25 -26.06
CA TYR A 35 -13.92 20.34 -27.44
C TYR A 35 -14.64 19.35 -28.38
N LEU A 36 -14.97 18.15 -27.90
CA LEU A 36 -15.73 17.15 -28.67
C LEU A 36 -17.17 17.59 -28.83
N MET A 37 -17.79 18.08 -27.76
CA MET A 37 -19.14 18.63 -27.77
C MET A 37 -19.29 19.70 -28.86
N LYS A 38 -18.42 20.71 -28.91
CA LYS A 38 -18.48 21.76 -29.94
C LYS A 38 -18.43 21.20 -31.36
N ALA A 39 -17.56 20.22 -31.63
CA ALA A 39 -17.43 19.59 -32.94
C ALA A 39 -18.67 18.75 -33.31
N LEU A 40 -19.23 18.01 -32.35
CA LEU A 40 -20.42 17.18 -32.52
C LEU A 40 -21.67 18.01 -32.76
N LEU A 41 -21.88 19.11 -32.03
CA LEU A 41 -23.05 19.97 -32.22
C LEU A 41 -23.04 20.64 -33.60
N VAL A 42 -21.86 21.00 -34.12
CA VAL A 42 -21.72 21.47 -35.51
C VAL A 42 -22.07 20.35 -36.51
N ALA A 43 -21.65 19.12 -36.23
CA ALA A 43 -21.94 17.96 -37.07
C ALA A 43 -23.44 17.64 -37.11
N VAL A 44 -24.12 17.64 -35.96
CA VAL A 44 -25.56 17.43 -35.83
C VAL A 44 -26.34 18.56 -36.51
N ALA A 45 -25.98 19.82 -36.27
CA ALA A 45 -26.64 20.96 -36.88
C ALA A 45 -26.61 20.90 -38.42
N ARG A 46 -25.48 20.47 -39.00
CA ARG A 46 -25.34 20.26 -40.44
C ARG A 46 -26.13 19.05 -40.94
N HIS A 47 -26.11 17.94 -40.19
CA HIS A 47 -26.81 16.71 -40.55
C HIS A 47 -28.33 16.90 -40.55
N ASP A 48 -28.86 17.53 -39.50
CA ASP A 48 -30.30 17.70 -39.29
C ASP A 48 -30.84 19.01 -39.89
N ARG A 49 -29.97 19.81 -40.52
CA ARG A 49 -30.30 21.11 -41.15
C ARG A 49 -30.98 22.09 -40.19
N VAL A 50 -30.56 22.10 -38.93
CA VAL A 50 -31.04 23.00 -37.87
C VAL A 50 -29.95 23.99 -37.47
N ARG A 51 -30.35 25.12 -36.86
CA ARG A 51 -29.37 26.10 -36.35
C ARG A 51 -28.58 25.47 -35.19
N ARG A 52 -27.27 25.72 -35.13
CA ARG A 52 -26.39 25.23 -34.05
C ARG A 52 -26.91 25.63 -32.65
N GLN A 53 -27.36 26.87 -32.49
CA GLN A 53 -27.97 27.37 -31.25
C GLN A 53 -29.21 26.58 -30.83
N SER A 54 -29.93 25.97 -31.78
CA SER A 54 -31.08 25.10 -31.47
C SER A 54 -30.63 23.76 -30.91
N VAL A 55 -29.53 23.19 -31.44
CA VAL A 55 -28.97 21.93 -30.95
C VAL A 55 -28.31 22.11 -29.57
N GLU A 56 -27.62 23.23 -29.35
CA GLU A 56 -27.02 23.59 -28.07
C GLU A 56 -28.04 23.68 -26.92
N ARG A 57 -29.31 23.99 -27.24
CA ARG A 57 -30.42 24.04 -26.27
C ARG A 57 -31.10 22.70 -26.02
N TRP A 58 -30.73 21.64 -26.74
CA TRP A 58 -31.28 20.30 -26.50
C TRP A 58 -30.65 19.69 -25.25
N GLU A 59 -31.43 18.90 -24.51
CA GLU A 59 -30.91 18.05 -23.45
C GLU A 59 -29.80 17.12 -23.96
N PRO A 60 -28.76 16.81 -23.16
CA PRO A 60 -27.64 15.96 -23.57
C PRO A 60 -28.07 14.61 -24.15
N GLU A 61 -29.14 14.03 -23.60
CA GLU A 61 -29.69 12.76 -24.08
C GLU A 61 -30.28 12.86 -25.50
N LYS A 62 -30.93 13.99 -25.80
CA LYS A 62 -31.44 14.28 -27.13
C LYS A 62 -30.28 14.54 -28.09
N GLN A 63 -29.26 15.29 -27.68
CA GLN A 63 -28.05 15.49 -28.48
C GLN A 63 -27.37 14.16 -28.81
N ALA A 64 -27.17 13.29 -27.82
CA ALA A 64 -26.55 11.97 -28.00
C ALA A 64 -27.35 11.05 -28.93
N MET A 65 -28.69 11.04 -28.82
CA MET A 65 -29.55 10.27 -29.72
C MET A 65 -29.43 10.74 -31.18
N HIS A 66 -29.36 12.05 -31.41
CA HIS A 66 -29.18 12.60 -32.76
C HIS A 66 -27.79 12.27 -33.33
N ILE A 67 -26.74 12.35 -32.50
CA ILE A 67 -25.38 11.90 -32.88
C ILE A 67 -25.38 10.41 -33.23
N ALA A 68 -26.02 9.56 -32.42
CA ALA A 68 -26.06 8.11 -32.62
C ALA A 68 -26.78 7.70 -33.93
N ARG A 69 -27.75 8.51 -34.38
CA ARG A 69 -28.47 8.32 -35.65
C ARG A 69 -27.65 8.73 -36.88
N MET A 70 -26.58 9.50 -36.72
CA MET A 70 -25.69 9.87 -37.82
C MET A 70 -24.95 8.63 -38.33
N ARG A 71 -25.40 8.05 -39.44
CA ARG A 71 -24.76 6.84 -40.01
C ARG A 71 -23.33 7.11 -40.53
N LYS A 72 -22.98 8.37 -40.77
CA LYS A 72 -21.64 8.81 -41.18
C LYS A 72 -21.21 9.99 -40.31
N LEU A 73 -20.08 9.84 -39.63
CA LEU A 73 -19.42 10.95 -38.96
C LEU A 73 -18.68 11.84 -39.99
N PRO A 74 -18.48 13.14 -39.70
CA PRO A 74 -17.86 14.10 -40.62
C PRO A 74 -16.46 13.73 -41.12
N ASN A 75 -15.62 13.15 -40.26
CA ASN A 75 -14.25 12.77 -40.61
C ASN A 75 -13.70 11.72 -39.62
N ALA A 76 -12.62 11.04 -40.03
CA ALA A 76 -11.98 9.99 -39.23
C ALA A 76 -11.32 10.51 -37.95
N LYS A 77 -10.83 11.77 -37.93
CA LYS A 77 -10.21 12.38 -36.74
C LYS A 77 -11.22 12.53 -35.60
N LEU A 78 -12.44 12.97 -35.92
CA LEU A 78 -13.52 13.07 -34.94
C LEU A 78 -13.91 11.68 -34.45
N ALA A 79 -14.06 10.70 -35.35
CA ALA A 79 -14.37 9.33 -34.95
C ALA A 79 -13.29 8.74 -34.01
N ALA A 80 -12.01 8.93 -34.31
CA ALA A 80 -10.91 8.52 -33.44
C ALA A 80 -11.00 9.17 -32.06
N ALA A 81 -11.19 10.50 -32.01
CA ALA A 81 -11.27 11.23 -30.75
C ALA A 81 -12.47 10.80 -29.88
N LEU A 82 -13.62 10.49 -30.50
CA LEU A 82 -14.79 9.96 -29.78
C LEU A 82 -14.50 8.61 -29.13
N PHE A 83 -13.94 7.68 -29.90
CA PHE A 83 -13.67 6.33 -29.44
C PHE A 83 -12.57 6.27 -28.39
N THR A 84 -11.50 7.04 -28.58
CA THR A 84 -10.41 7.17 -27.60
C THR A 84 -10.93 7.77 -26.31
N HIS A 85 -11.70 8.85 -26.36
CA HIS A 85 -12.27 9.47 -25.17
C HIS A 85 -13.18 8.49 -24.42
N PHE A 86 -14.12 7.83 -25.12
CA PHE A 86 -15.02 6.86 -24.53
C PHE A 86 -14.28 5.72 -23.82
N HIS A 87 -13.20 5.20 -24.42
CA HIS A 87 -12.43 4.12 -23.79
C HIS A 87 -11.62 4.62 -22.60
N LEU A 88 -11.03 5.82 -22.65
CA LEU A 88 -10.28 6.37 -21.52
C LEU A 88 -11.17 6.81 -20.36
N THR A 89 -12.41 7.24 -20.59
CA THR A 89 -13.31 7.68 -19.51
C THR A 89 -14.25 6.61 -18.99
N ARG A 90 -14.82 5.77 -19.87
CA ARG A 90 -15.83 4.77 -19.49
C ARG A 90 -15.31 3.34 -19.47
N ARG A 91 -14.18 3.06 -20.11
CA ARG A 91 -13.60 1.71 -20.20
C ARG A 91 -12.09 1.71 -19.90
N GLN A 92 -11.64 2.59 -19.01
CA GLN A 92 -10.21 2.80 -18.75
C GLN A 92 -9.51 1.51 -18.34
N ARG A 93 -10.15 0.72 -17.48
CA ARG A 93 -9.66 -0.58 -17.05
C ARG A 93 -9.38 -1.51 -18.24
N LEU A 94 -10.20 -1.48 -19.28
CA LEU A 94 -10.00 -2.31 -20.48
C LEU A 94 -8.74 -1.87 -21.24
N VAL A 95 -8.52 -0.57 -21.38
CA VAL A 95 -7.32 -0.01 -22.04
C VAL A 95 -6.06 -0.33 -21.24
N VAL A 96 -6.08 -0.06 -19.93
CA VAL A 96 -4.97 -0.29 -19.01
C VAL A 96 -4.59 -1.77 -19.00
N THR A 97 -5.55 -2.66 -18.77
CA THR A 97 -5.28 -4.10 -18.74
C THR A 97 -4.72 -4.64 -20.06
N PHE A 98 -5.17 -4.13 -21.22
CA PHE A 98 -4.58 -4.52 -22.50
C PHE A 98 -3.12 -4.08 -22.63
N LEU A 99 -2.81 -2.83 -22.26
CA LEU A 99 -1.45 -2.31 -22.36
C LEU A 99 -0.51 -2.94 -21.33
N ASP A 100 -1.00 -3.23 -20.12
CA ASP A 100 -0.30 -3.99 -19.07
C ASP A 100 0.10 -5.38 -19.57
N PHE A 101 -0.83 -6.11 -20.22
CA PHE A 101 -0.51 -7.43 -20.80
C PHE A 101 0.54 -7.35 -21.91
N LEU A 102 0.57 -6.26 -22.67
CA LEU A 102 1.59 -6.03 -23.68
C LEU A 102 2.91 -5.53 -23.08
N LYS A 103 2.94 -5.18 -21.79
CA LYS A 103 4.03 -4.50 -21.08
C LYS A 103 4.41 -3.18 -21.76
N ILE A 104 3.42 -2.44 -22.26
CA ILE A 104 3.61 -1.14 -22.89
C ILE A 104 3.55 -0.05 -21.80
N PRO A 105 4.59 0.77 -21.60
CA PRO A 105 4.56 1.85 -20.62
C PRO A 105 3.42 2.84 -20.93
N HIS A 106 2.58 3.11 -19.93
CA HIS A 106 1.46 4.04 -20.06
C HIS A 106 1.16 4.76 -18.75
N ASP A 107 0.51 5.90 -18.86
CA ASP A 107 -0.06 6.67 -17.76
C ASP A 107 -1.58 6.55 -17.83
N HIS A 108 -2.17 5.68 -16.99
CA HIS A 108 -3.61 5.42 -16.93
C HIS A 108 -4.29 5.14 -18.30
N GLY A 109 -3.60 4.41 -19.19
CA GLY A 109 -4.07 4.06 -20.54
C GLY A 109 -3.57 5.00 -21.65
N VAL A 110 -2.81 6.05 -21.33
CA VAL A 110 -2.22 6.99 -22.29
C VAL A 110 -0.74 6.69 -22.50
N ILE A 111 -0.33 6.52 -23.76
CA ILE A 111 1.06 6.28 -24.15
C ILE A 111 1.71 7.60 -24.54
N ARG A 112 2.77 8.04 -23.83
CA ARG A 112 3.38 9.37 -24.03
C ARG A 112 4.32 9.47 -25.25
N ASP A 113 4.92 8.36 -25.70
CA ASP A 113 5.88 8.32 -26.83
C ASP A 113 5.63 7.17 -27.82
N ILE A 114 4.36 7.01 -28.25
CA ILE A 114 3.89 5.84 -29.02
C ILE A 114 4.69 5.53 -30.29
N ASP A 115 5.24 6.54 -30.96
CA ASP A 115 5.99 6.39 -32.21
C ASP A 115 7.40 5.80 -32.01
N THR A 116 7.90 5.80 -30.77
CA THR A 116 9.23 5.28 -30.42
C THR A 116 9.21 3.83 -29.94
N LEU A 117 8.01 3.28 -29.72
CA LEU A 117 7.83 1.93 -29.18
C LEU A 117 7.89 0.86 -30.27
N GLU A 118 8.66 -0.19 -29.99
CA GLU A 118 8.71 -1.41 -30.80
C GLU A 118 7.44 -2.26 -30.61
N PRO A 119 7.02 -3.03 -31.64
CA PRO A 119 5.91 -3.94 -31.48
C PRO A 119 6.24 -5.00 -30.41
N PRO A 120 5.29 -5.35 -29.54
CA PRO A 120 5.46 -6.47 -28.62
C PRO A 120 5.56 -7.76 -29.41
N ALA A 121 6.18 -8.79 -28.81
CA ALA A 121 6.31 -10.09 -29.46
C ALA A 121 4.94 -10.62 -29.95
N PRO A 122 4.84 -11.19 -31.18
CA PRO A 122 3.56 -11.63 -31.74
C PRO A 122 2.81 -12.59 -30.82
N SER A 123 3.51 -13.52 -30.16
CA SER A 123 2.94 -14.43 -29.16
C SER A 123 2.29 -13.70 -27.98
N ARG A 124 2.90 -12.61 -27.50
CA ARG A 124 2.34 -11.76 -26.43
C ARG A 124 1.10 -11.00 -26.89
N MET A 125 1.10 -10.52 -28.14
CA MET A 125 -0.08 -9.88 -28.73
C MET A 125 -1.25 -10.87 -28.83
N ILE A 126 -1.00 -12.09 -29.29
CA ILE A 126 -2.00 -13.17 -29.37
C ILE A 126 -2.54 -13.52 -27.98
N ALA A 127 -1.64 -13.69 -27.00
CA ALA A 127 -2.02 -13.98 -25.62
C ALA A 127 -2.85 -12.86 -25.00
N ALA A 128 -2.44 -11.59 -25.18
CA ALA A 128 -3.20 -10.44 -24.72
C ALA A 128 -4.61 -10.39 -25.35
N ILE A 129 -4.74 -10.67 -26.65
CA ILE A 129 -6.05 -10.71 -27.33
C ILE A 129 -6.95 -11.82 -26.77
N ARG A 130 -6.42 -13.02 -26.54
CA ARG A 130 -7.17 -14.13 -25.93
C ARG A 130 -7.60 -13.79 -24.51
N ARG A 131 -6.69 -13.25 -23.71
CA ARG A 131 -6.92 -12.90 -22.31
C ARG A 131 -7.93 -11.76 -22.16
N MET A 132 -7.86 -10.72 -22.99
CA MET A 132 -8.87 -9.67 -22.99
C MET A 132 -10.28 -10.22 -23.26
N SER A 133 -10.40 -11.23 -24.12
CA SER A 133 -11.67 -11.89 -24.46
C SER A 133 -12.23 -12.79 -23.34
N THR A 134 -11.39 -13.21 -22.39
CA THR A 134 -11.82 -13.97 -21.20
C THR A 134 -12.12 -13.07 -20.00
N VAL A 135 -11.39 -11.95 -19.85
CA VAL A 135 -11.52 -11.03 -18.71
C VAL A 135 -12.70 -10.05 -18.84
N PHE A 136 -13.03 -9.60 -20.06
CA PHE A 136 -14.04 -8.58 -20.28
C PHE A 136 -15.19 -9.08 -21.17
N PRO A 137 -16.40 -8.46 -21.10
CA PRO A 137 -17.52 -8.86 -21.95
C PRO A 137 -17.17 -8.77 -23.43
N LEU A 138 -17.48 -9.83 -24.19
CA LEU A 138 -17.06 -9.98 -25.59
C LEU A 138 -17.45 -8.78 -26.49
N ALA A 139 -18.64 -8.19 -26.27
CA ALA A 139 -19.08 -7.01 -27.02
C ALA A 139 -18.20 -5.77 -26.76
N GLN A 140 -17.68 -5.61 -25.54
CA GLN A 140 -16.79 -4.51 -25.20
C GLN A 140 -15.40 -4.71 -25.80
N VAL A 141 -14.89 -5.95 -25.71
CA VAL A 141 -13.60 -6.36 -26.24
C VAL A 141 -13.56 -6.25 -27.76
N SER A 142 -14.63 -6.70 -28.44
CA SER A 142 -14.70 -6.64 -29.91
C SER A 142 -14.66 -5.19 -30.42
N LEU A 143 -15.40 -4.26 -29.79
CA LEU A 143 -15.30 -2.82 -30.12
C LEU A 143 -13.90 -2.26 -29.83
N PHE A 144 -13.31 -2.61 -28.69
CA PHE A 144 -11.97 -2.16 -28.36
C PHE A 144 -10.93 -2.67 -29.37
N PHE A 145 -10.96 -3.94 -29.73
CA PHE A 145 -10.08 -4.49 -30.76
C PHE A 145 -10.31 -3.85 -32.12
N ASP A 146 -11.56 -3.51 -32.47
CA ASP A 146 -11.84 -2.76 -33.68
C ASP A 146 -11.17 -1.38 -33.69
N ILE A 147 -11.06 -0.75 -32.52
CA ILE A 147 -10.37 0.52 -32.32
C ILE A 147 -8.85 0.34 -32.39
N VAL A 148 -8.29 -0.73 -31.81
CA VAL A 148 -6.85 -1.04 -31.93
C VAL A 148 -6.48 -1.40 -33.37
N SER A 149 -7.34 -2.13 -34.10
CA SER A 149 -7.20 -2.37 -35.55
C SER A 149 -7.17 -1.09 -36.38
N CYS A 150 -7.77 0.02 -35.91
CA CYS A 150 -7.67 1.33 -36.58
C CYS A 150 -6.33 2.06 -36.31
N GLN A 151 -5.51 1.51 -35.41
CA GLN A 151 -4.26 2.08 -34.90
C GLN A 151 -3.03 1.29 -35.35
N THR A 152 -3.18 0.30 -36.23
CA THR A 152 -2.08 -0.53 -36.76
C THR A 152 -1.05 0.26 -37.58
N SER A 153 -1.33 1.53 -37.89
CA SER A 153 -0.34 2.47 -38.43
C SER A 153 0.74 2.85 -37.42
N PHE A 154 0.46 2.76 -36.12
CA PHE A 154 1.48 2.90 -35.08
C PHE A 154 2.29 1.62 -34.98
N ARG A 155 3.62 1.77 -34.95
CA ARG A 155 4.56 0.66 -34.99
C ARG A 155 4.28 -0.38 -33.91
N VAL A 156 3.95 0.07 -32.70
CA VAL A 156 3.61 -0.78 -31.54
C VAL A 156 2.41 -1.71 -31.77
N PHE A 157 1.48 -1.35 -32.66
CA PHE A 157 0.28 -2.15 -32.98
C PHE A 157 0.30 -2.74 -34.39
N SER A 158 1.41 -2.64 -35.11
CA SER A 158 1.50 -3.07 -36.51
C SER A 158 1.18 -4.55 -36.74
N GLU A 159 1.45 -5.41 -35.75
CA GLU A 159 1.18 -6.86 -35.81
C GLU A 159 -0.20 -7.25 -35.25
N PHE A 160 -0.98 -6.29 -34.74
CA PHE A 160 -2.23 -6.56 -34.02
C PHE A 160 -3.25 -7.34 -34.86
N ASP A 161 -3.48 -6.95 -36.12
CA ASP A 161 -4.50 -7.60 -36.95
C ASP A 161 -4.11 -9.06 -37.28
N ALA A 162 -2.82 -9.35 -37.45
CA ALA A 162 -2.33 -10.72 -37.66
C ALA A 162 -2.51 -11.55 -36.39
N ALA A 163 -2.12 -10.99 -35.24
CA ALA A 163 -2.30 -11.61 -33.93
C ALA A 163 -3.78 -11.86 -33.61
N ARG A 164 -4.69 -10.96 -34.00
CA ARG A 164 -6.14 -11.09 -33.78
C ARG A 164 -6.72 -12.27 -34.54
N VAL A 165 -6.34 -12.44 -35.81
CA VAL A 165 -6.79 -13.57 -36.64
C VAL A 165 -6.37 -14.91 -36.04
N GLU A 166 -5.14 -15.00 -35.53
CA GLU A 166 -4.60 -16.20 -34.90
C GLU A 166 -5.17 -16.46 -33.50
N ALA A 167 -5.41 -15.39 -32.74
CA ALA A 167 -6.00 -15.47 -31.41
C ALA A 167 -7.47 -15.92 -31.46
N LEU A 168 -8.22 -15.43 -32.46
CA LEU A 168 -9.67 -15.59 -32.58
C LEU A 168 -10.07 -16.12 -33.98
N PRO A 169 -9.71 -17.37 -34.33
CA PRO A 169 -9.91 -17.92 -35.69
C PRO A 169 -11.39 -17.96 -36.13
N ASN A 170 -12.34 -17.93 -35.18
CA ASN A 170 -13.78 -17.98 -35.45
C ASN A 170 -14.46 -16.61 -35.58
N GLU A 171 -13.78 -15.48 -35.32
CA GLU A 171 -14.40 -14.13 -35.39
C GLU A 171 -14.83 -13.77 -36.84
N HIS A 172 -14.11 -14.29 -37.85
CA HIS A 172 -14.42 -14.07 -39.27
C HIS A 172 -15.58 -14.92 -39.81
N VAL A 173 -15.94 -16.02 -39.17
CA VAL A 173 -17.09 -16.88 -39.57
C VAL A 173 -18.41 -16.26 -39.10
N VAL A 174 -18.41 -15.59 -37.94
CA VAL A 174 -19.59 -14.90 -37.40
C VAL A 174 -19.91 -13.61 -38.17
N ALA A 175 -18.88 -12.86 -38.59
CA ALA A 175 -19.06 -11.62 -39.36
C ALA A 175 -19.68 -11.83 -40.76
N ARG A 176 -19.53 -13.03 -41.37
CA ARG A 176 -20.20 -13.39 -42.64
C ARG A 176 -21.65 -13.86 -42.46
N ARG A 177 -22.03 -14.35 -41.28
CA ARG A 177 -23.42 -14.76 -40.96
C ARG A 177 -24.32 -13.59 -40.54
N ALA A 178 -23.75 -12.41 -40.25
CA ALA A 178 -24.47 -11.23 -39.79
C ALA A 178 -24.92 -10.27 -40.92
N GLN A 179 -25.04 -10.74 -42.16
CA GLN A 179 -25.81 -10.04 -43.20
C GLN A 179 -27.24 -10.60 -43.19
N PRO A 180 -28.28 -9.77 -43.00
CA PRO A 180 -29.65 -10.25 -42.99
C PRO A 180 -30.07 -10.54 -44.44
N THR A 181 -30.07 -11.81 -44.83
CA THR A 181 -30.96 -12.28 -45.87
C THR A 181 -32.30 -12.57 -45.20
N LEU A 182 -33.26 -11.69 -45.42
CA LEU A 182 -34.68 -12.00 -45.30
C LEU A 182 -34.95 -13.20 -46.20
N ASP A 183 -35.12 -14.39 -45.60
CA ASP A 183 -36.03 -15.41 -46.11
C ASP A 183 -36.26 -16.49 -45.03
N SER A 184 -37.49 -16.44 -44.49
CA SER A 184 -38.32 -17.53 -43.98
C SER A 184 -37.67 -18.62 -43.09
N PHE A 185 -38.00 -18.53 -41.80
CA PHE A 185 -37.86 -19.53 -40.74
C PHE A 185 -38.63 -20.85 -40.98
N ALA A 186 -39.37 -20.98 -42.09
CA ALA A 186 -40.23 -22.15 -42.37
C ALA A 186 -39.58 -23.21 -43.29
N GLY A 187 -38.40 -22.96 -43.87
CA GLY A 187 -37.77 -23.88 -44.84
C GLY A 187 -36.68 -24.81 -44.28
N GLN A 188 -36.22 -24.61 -43.04
CA GLN A 188 -35.09 -25.35 -42.47
C GLN A 188 -35.48 -26.54 -41.59
N LEU A 189 -36.76 -26.70 -41.26
CA LEU A 189 -37.23 -27.82 -40.43
C LEU A 189 -37.49 -29.12 -41.21
N GLU A 190 -37.50 -29.09 -42.55
CA GLU A 190 -37.77 -30.27 -43.39
C GLU A 190 -36.51 -30.96 -43.95
N ALA A 191 -35.32 -30.38 -43.80
CA ALA A 191 -34.09 -30.92 -44.40
C ALA A 191 -33.26 -31.84 -43.47
N ASP A 192 -33.48 -31.79 -42.15
CA ASP A 192 -32.69 -32.56 -41.17
C ASP A 192 -33.32 -33.92 -40.78
N LEU A 193 -34.43 -34.33 -41.42
CA LEU A 193 -35.09 -35.61 -41.15
C LEU A 193 -34.77 -36.74 -42.16
N THR A 194 -33.84 -36.54 -43.09
CA THR A 194 -33.46 -37.59 -44.05
C THR A 194 -31.95 -37.64 -44.29
N SER A 195 -31.20 -38.24 -43.37
CA SER A 195 -29.97 -38.97 -43.71
C SER A 195 -29.49 -39.82 -42.52
N GLU A 196 -29.83 -41.11 -42.54
CA GLU A 196 -29.08 -42.11 -41.79
C GLU A 196 -27.77 -42.42 -42.51
N PRO A 197 -26.62 -42.45 -41.82
CA PRO A 197 -25.47 -43.21 -42.26
C PRO A 197 -25.34 -44.50 -41.44
N SER A 198 -25.54 -45.62 -42.12
CA SER A 198 -25.19 -46.96 -41.67
C SER A 198 -23.67 -47.10 -41.47
N ALA A 199 -23.25 -47.58 -40.30
CA ALA A 199 -21.88 -48.06 -40.04
C ALA A 199 -21.91 -49.52 -39.55
N PRO A 200 -20.90 -50.36 -39.88
CA PRO A 200 -20.87 -51.79 -39.57
C PRO A 200 -20.46 -52.06 -38.11
N GLU A 201 -21.02 -53.13 -37.54
CA GLU A 201 -20.70 -53.67 -36.22
C GLU A 201 -19.25 -54.22 -36.12
N GLU A 202 -18.52 -53.77 -35.10
CA GLU A 202 -17.39 -54.49 -34.49
C GLU A 202 -17.49 -54.37 -32.94
N PRO A 203 -16.97 -55.36 -32.18
CA PRO A 203 -17.38 -55.68 -30.81
C PRO A 203 -16.87 -54.69 -29.74
N PRO A 204 -17.50 -54.65 -28.55
CA PRO A 204 -17.34 -53.53 -27.62
C PRO A 204 -15.95 -53.47 -26.99
N PRO A 205 -15.25 -52.33 -27.03
CA PRO A 205 -14.12 -52.08 -26.15
C PRO A 205 -14.61 -51.78 -24.73
N ALA A 206 -13.83 -52.20 -23.73
CA ALA A 206 -14.03 -51.89 -22.33
C ALA A 206 -14.13 -50.35 -22.11
N PRO A 207 -14.87 -49.88 -21.08
CA PRO A 207 -15.14 -48.46 -20.90
C PRO A 207 -13.82 -47.66 -20.78
N PRO A 208 -13.63 -46.58 -21.57
CA PRO A 208 -12.50 -45.68 -21.40
C PRO A 208 -12.65 -44.92 -20.08
N GLN A 209 -11.60 -44.94 -19.27
CA GLN A 209 -11.42 -43.95 -18.21
C GLN A 209 -11.08 -42.63 -18.92
N ASP A 210 -12.08 -41.76 -19.11
CA ASP A 210 -11.85 -40.40 -19.58
C ASP A 210 -11.14 -39.61 -18.46
N ASP A 211 -9.81 -39.48 -18.57
CA ASP A 211 -8.96 -38.67 -17.68
C ASP A 211 -9.14 -37.15 -17.85
N THR A 212 -10.21 -36.71 -18.52
CA THR A 212 -10.50 -35.28 -18.72
C THR A 212 -11.48 -34.79 -17.65
N PRO A 213 -11.13 -33.79 -16.84
CA PRO A 213 -12.04 -33.26 -15.83
C PRO A 213 -13.35 -32.81 -16.49
N PRO A 214 -14.51 -33.11 -15.89
CA PRO A 214 -15.78 -32.85 -16.53
C PRO A 214 -15.98 -31.32 -16.62
N THR A 215 -16.06 -30.79 -17.85
CA THR A 215 -16.20 -29.35 -18.13
C THR A 215 -17.67 -28.93 -18.24
N PHE A 216 -17.95 -27.64 -18.04
CA PHE A 216 -19.30 -27.11 -18.24
C PHE A 216 -19.65 -27.04 -19.73
N THR A 217 -20.81 -27.57 -20.04
CA THR A 217 -21.42 -27.60 -21.37
C THR A 217 -22.22 -26.33 -21.64
N THR A 218 -22.72 -26.18 -22.87
CA THR A 218 -23.66 -25.11 -23.23
C THR A 218 -24.92 -25.13 -22.36
N LEU A 219 -25.41 -26.32 -21.97
CA LEU A 219 -26.57 -26.45 -21.08
C LEU A 219 -26.30 -25.79 -19.72
N ASP A 220 -25.12 -26.01 -19.13
CA ASP A 220 -24.77 -25.42 -17.84
C ASP A 220 -24.72 -23.90 -17.92
N GLN A 221 -24.20 -23.35 -19.02
CA GLN A 221 -24.16 -21.90 -19.23
C GLN A 221 -25.57 -21.30 -19.34
N VAL A 222 -26.49 -22.01 -20.01
CA VAL A 222 -27.90 -21.59 -20.13
C VAL A 222 -28.60 -21.63 -18.78
N LEU A 223 -28.39 -22.70 -17.99
CA LEU A 223 -28.97 -22.82 -16.65
C LEU A 223 -28.45 -21.73 -15.71
N ILE A 224 -27.13 -21.51 -15.66
CA ILE A 224 -26.52 -20.45 -14.85
C ILE A 224 -27.10 -19.08 -15.22
N ARG A 225 -27.20 -18.77 -16.52
CA ARG A 225 -27.78 -17.48 -16.98
C ARG A 225 -29.26 -17.36 -16.61
N SER A 226 -30.02 -18.44 -16.71
CA SER A 226 -31.44 -18.46 -16.37
C SER A 226 -31.67 -18.24 -14.87
N VAL A 227 -30.86 -18.90 -14.02
CA VAL A 227 -30.83 -18.65 -12.58
C VAL A 227 -30.52 -17.19 -12.27
N ILE A 228 -29.45 -16.64 -12.86
CA ILE A 228 -29.05 -15.24 -12.63
C ILE A 228 -30.14 -14.28 -13.09
N ALA A 229 -30.72 -14.50 -14.27
CA ALA A 229 -31.76 -13.63 -14.82
C ALA A 229 -33.05 -13.67 -13.99
N SER A 230 -33.39 -14.83 -13.46
CA SER A 230 -34.54 -15.02 -12.57
C SER A 230 -34.37 -14.30 -11.23
N VAL A 231 -33.21 -14.50 -10.57
CA VAL A 231 -32.89 -13.85 -9.29
C VAL A 231 -32.77 -12.33 -9.43
N ALA A 232 -32.29 -11.84 -10.57
CA ALA A 232 -32.19 -10.41 -10.87
C ALA A 232 -33.49 -9.79 -11.41
N GLU A 233 -34.59 -10.56 -11.46
CA GLU A 233 -35.91 -10.12 -11.96
C GLU A 233 -35.84 -9.46 -13.35
N VAL A 234 -34.98 -9.99 -14.24
CA VAL A 234 -34.83 -9.45 -15.59
C VAL A 234 -36.15 -9.64 -16.36
N HIS A 235 -36.58 -8.60 -17.08
CA HIS A 235 -37.82 -8.63 -17.85
C HIS A 235 -37.84 -9.80 -18.85
N GLY A 236 -38.83 -10.69 -18.71
CA GLY A 236 -38.98 -11.89 -19.55
C GLY A 236 -38.20 -13.11 -19.08
N ALA A 237 -37.51 -13.04 -17.93
CA ALA A 237 -36.91 -14.20 -17.29
C ALA A 237 -37.96 -15.14 -16.68
N LEU A 238 -37.57 -16.39 -16.47
CA LEU A 238 -38.37 -17.36 -15.73
C LEU A 238 -38.53 -16.90 -14.27
N THR A 239 -39.68 -17.20 -13.65
CA THR A 239 -39.88 -16.98 -12.22
C THR A 239 -38.97 -17.93 -11.41
N PRO A 240 -38.62 -17.59 -10.16
CA PRO A 240 -37.78 -18.44 -9.31
C PRO A 240 -38.23 -19.91 -9.26
N ASP A 241 -39.54 -20.13 -9.07
CA ASP A 241 -40.13 -21.48 -9.03
C ASP A 241 -39.95 -22.23 -10.37
N LYS A 242 -40.10 -21.55 -11.51
CA LYS A 242 -39.93 -22.18 -12.83
C LYS A 242 -38.48 -22.50 -13.15
N VAL A 243 -37.54 -21.70 -12.65
CA VAL A 243 -36.11 -22.04 -12.78
C VAL A 243 -35.74 -23.19 -11.86
N GLU A 244 -36.31 -23.25 -10.67
CA GLU A 244 -36.14 -24.38 -9.77
C GLU A 244 -36.65 -25.67 -10.39
N ASP A 245 -37.88 -25.68 -10.91
CA ASP A 245 -38.44 -26.82 -11.63
C ASP A 245 -37.52 -27.25 -12.77
N LEU A 246 -37.02 -26.29 -13.57
CA LEU A 246 -36.08 -26.57 -14.67
C LEU A 246 -34.77 -27.21 -14.17
N VAL A 247 -34.21 -26.72 -13.06
CA VAL A 247 -32.97 -27.27 -12.49
C VAL A 247 -33.21 -28.68 -11.94
N GLU A 248 -34.31 -28.91 -11.24
CA GLU A 248 -34.67 -30.23 -10.71
C GLU A 248 -34.97 -31.22 -11.83
N GLU A 249 -35.69 -30.81 -12.89
CA GLU A 249 -35.91 -31.62 -14.09
C GLU A 249 -34.59 -32.04 -14.73
N VAL A 250 -33.62 -31.11 -14.88
CA VAL A 250 -32.30 -31.43 -15.45
C VAL A 250 -31.50 -32.40 -14.56
N VAL A 251 -31.60 -32.28 -13.24
CA VAL A 251 -30.97 -33.22 -12.30
C VAL A 251 -31.61 -34.61 -12.42
N GLN A 252 -32.94 -34.68 -12.47
CA GLN A 252 -33.68 -35.94 -12.56
C GLN A 252 -33.54 -36.63 -13.93
N LEU A 253 -33.37 -35.86 -15.00
CA LEU A 253 -33.19 -36.38 -16.37
C LEU A 253 -31.94 -37.25 -16.50
N ASN A 254 -30.88 -36.94 -15.73
CA ASN A 254 -29.65 -37.73 -15.71
C ASN A 254 -28.94 -37.67 -14.35
N LEU A 255 -29.21 -38.66 -13.50
CA LEU A 255 -28.59 -38.80 -12.17
C LEU A 255 -27.09 -39.17 -12.21
N GLU A 256 -26.59 -39.66 -13.33
CA GLU A 256 -25.16 -39.95 -13.53
C GLU A 256 -24.35 -38.68 -13.81
N ARG A 257 -25.02 -37.62 -14.28
CA ARG A 257 -24.42 -36.31 -14.50
C ARG A 257 -24.29 -35.53 -13.19
N HIS A 258 -23.29 -35.88 -12.38
CA HIS A 258 -23.05 -35.25 -11.08
C HIS A 258 -22.88 -33.72 -11.12
N GLN A 259 -22.39 -33.17 -12.23
CA GLN A 259 -22.24 -31.73 -12.44
C GLN A 259 -23.56 -30.96 -12.33
N SER A 260 -24.71 -31.58 -12.64
CA SER A 260 -26.02 -30.91 -12.58
C SER A 260 -26.35 -30.42 -11.16
N TYR A 261 -25.81 -31.06 -10.12
CA TYR A 261 -25.98 -30.64 -8.73
C TYR A 261 -25.37 -29.27 -8.43
N PHE A 262 -24.41 -28.80 -9.24
CA PHE A 262 -23.91 -27.43 -9.18
C PHE A 262 -25.04 -26.40 -9.26
N HIS A 263 -25.97 -26.57 -10.21
CA HIS A 263 -27.04 -25.60 -10.44
C HIS A 263 -28.00 -25.56 -9.25
N ARG A 264 -28.25 -26.71 -8.63
CA ARG A 264 -29.09 -26.84 -7.43
C ARG A 264 -28.52 -26.07 -6.25
N GLY A 265 -27.22 -26.24 -5.97
CA GLY A 265 -26.55 -25.50 -4.88
C GLY A 265 -26.40 -24.01 -5.16
N PHE A 266 -26.11 -23.64 -6.42
CA PHE A 266 -26.02 -22.26 -6.86
C PHE A 266 -27.35 -21.52 -6.72
N LEU A 267 -28.45 -22.15 -7.15
CA LEU A 267 -29.81 -21.62 -7.03
C LEU A 267 -30.21 -21.46 -5.56
N ALA A 268 -29.97 -22.47 -4.71
CA ALA A 268 -30.33 -22.44 -3.30
C ALA A 268 -29.76 -21.19 -2.58
N VAL A 269 -28.47 -20.89 -2.79
CA VAL A 269 -27.84 -19.71 -2.17
C VAL A 269 -28.38 -18.41 -2.73
N LEU A 270 -28.59 -18.32 -4.04
CA LEU A 270 -29.09 -17.08 -4.66
C LEU A 270 -30.53 -16.76 -4.26
N LEU A 271 -31.36 -17.77 -4.03
CA LEU A 271 -32.71 -17.63 -3.47
C LEU A 271 -32.73 -17.45 -1.93
N GLY A 272 -31.58 -17.51 -1.26
CA GLY A 272 -31.48 -17.37 0.19
C GLY A 272 -32.05 -18.55 0.97
N ARG A 273 -32.10 -19.73 0.36
CA ARG A 273 -32.58 -20.97 0.99
C ARG A 273 -31.44 -21.66 1.77
N PRO A 274 -31.77 -22.45 2.81
CA PRO A 274 -30.77 -23.24 3.52
C PRO A 274 -30.14 -24.28 2.57
N LEU A 275 -28.85 -24.56 2.78
CA LEU A 275 -28.16 -25.62 2.04
C LEU A 275 -28.48 -26.98 2.66
N GLU A 276 -28.99 -27.89 1.85
CA GLU A 276 -29.26 -29.27 2.25
C GLU A 276 -28.20 -30.18 1.62
N LEU A 277 -27.23 -30.63 2.42
CA LEU A 277 -26.13 -31.50 1.97
C LEU A 277 -26.44 -32.99 2.09
N ASP A 278 -27.51 -33.33 2.80
CA ASP A 278 -27.92 -34.69 3.13
C ASP A 278 -29.22 -35.07 2.39
N PHE A 279 -29.21 -34.93 1.07
CA PHE A 279 -30.30 -35.36 0.19
C PHE A 279 -30.25 -36.88 -0.10
N PRO A 280 -31.37 -37.54 -0.43
CA PRO A 280 -31.47 -38.99 -0.53
C PRO A 280 -30.43 -39.64 -1.46
N GLU A 281 -30.12 -38.96 -2.55
CA GLU A 281 -29.15 -39.40 -3.54
C GLU A 281 -27.74 -38.80 -3.34
N ALA A 282 -27.43 -38.26 -2.17
CA ALA A 282 -26.13 -37.65 -1.89
C ALA A 282 -24.98 -38.68 -1.92
N SER A 283 -23.94 -38.36 -2.69
CA SER A 283 -22.61 -38.98 -2.66
C SER A 283 -21.57 -37.89 -2.46
N ASP A 284 -20.33 -38.23 -2.09
CA ASP A 284 -19.28 -37.23 -1.88
C ASP A 284 -19.07 -36.33 -3.11
N VAL A 285 -19.07 -36.94 -4.30
CA VAL A 285 -18.93 -36.21 -5.57
C VAL A 285 -20.13 -35.29 -5.84
N ARG A 286 -21.36 -35.74 -5.54
CA ARG A 286 -22.58 -34.92 -5.71
C ARG A 286 -22.61 -33.77 -4.71
N ARG A 287 -22.21 -34.01 -3.45
CA ARG A 287 -22.03 -32.97 -2.43
C ARG A 287 -20.96 -31.97 -2.84
N GLY A 288 -19.86 -32.43 -3.45
CA GLY A 288 -18.81 -31.59 -4.00
C GLY A 288 -19.34 -30.63 -5.06
N TRP A 289 -20.08 -31.14 -6.06
CA TRP A 289 -20.71 -30.29 -7.09
C TRP A 289 -21.77 -29.34 -6.51
N TYR A 290 -22.62 -29.82 -5.61
CA TYR A 290 -23.62 -28.98 -4.94
C TYR A 290 -22.97 -27.84 -4.14
N ALA A 291 -21.97 -28.16 -3.32
CA ALA A 291 -21.23 -27.17 -2.55
C ALA A 291 -20.43 -26.22 -3.44
N CYS A 292 -19.88 -26.69 -4.57
CA CYS A 292 -19.25 -25.83 -5.57
C CYS A 292 -20.21 -24.78 -6.10
N GLY A 293 -21.45 -25.18 -6.42
CA GLY A 293 -22.53 -24.26 -6.77
C GLY A 293 -22.80 -23.24 -5.67
N ALA A 294 -22.95 -23.72 -4.44
CA ALA A 294 -23.20 -22.87 -3.28
C ALA A 294 -22.08 -21.84 -3.03
N ILE A 295 -20.81 -22.24 -3.11
CA ILE A 295 -19.65 -21.37 -2.91
C ILE A 295 -19.62 -20.25 -3.96
N LEU A 296 -19.89 -20.56 -5.23
CA LEU A 296 -20.00 -19.54 -6.28
C LEU A 296 -21.20 -18.62 -6.03
N GLY A 297 -22.31 -19.15 -5.52
CA GLY A 297 -23.46 -18.36 -5.09
C GLY A 297 -23.09 -17.38 -3.97
N TYR A 298 -22.39 -17.85 -2.94
CA TYR A 298 -21.95 -17.01 -1.81
C TYR A 298 -20.97 -15.94 -2.24
N GLN A 299 -20.00 -16.27 -3.11
CA GLN A 299 -19.10 -15.29 -3.70
C GLN A 299 -19.88 -14.17 -4.39
N ARG A 300 -20.89 -14.54 -5.20
CA ARG A 300 -21.71 -13.58 -5.95
C ARG A 300 -22.55 -12.67 -5.05
N ARG A 301 -22.95 -13.16 -3.87
CA ARG A 301 -23.65 -12.36 -2.84
C ARG A 301 -22.70 -11.58 -1.91
N GLY A 302 -21.39 -11.72 -2.08
CA GLY A 302 -20.39 -11.14 -1.17
C GLY A 302 -20.35 -11.79 0.22
N GLN A 303 -20.86 -13.01 0.37
CA GLN A 303 -21.01 -13.73 1.65
C GLN A 303 -19.87 -14.71 1.90
N LEU A 304 -18.62 -14.24 1.90
CA LEU A 304 -17.44 -15.10 2.10
C LEU A 304 -17.42 -15.78 3.50
N ASP A 305 -18.04 -15.16 4.49
CA ASP A 305 -18.18 -15.71 5.85
C ASP A 305 -18.97 -17.03 5.86
N ALA A 306 -19.95 -17.14 4.96
CA ALA A 306 -20.75 -18.36 4.82
C ALA A 306 -19.93 -19.50 4.21
N VAL A 307 -18.99 -19.18 3.30
CA VAL A 307 -18.04 -20.16 2.75
C VAL A 307 -17.14 -20.71 3.85
N VAL A 308 -16.58 -19.84 4.69
CA VAL A 308 -15.73 -20.25 5.80
C VAL A 308 -16.51 -21.10 6.80
N SER A 309 -17.75 -20.73 7.13
CA SER A 309 -18.61 -21.49 8.06
C SER A 309 -18.93 -22.88 7.51
N LEU A 310 -19.38 -22.96 6.25
CA LEU A 310 -19.69 -24.22 5.56
C LEU A 310 -18.52 -25.21 5.61
N LEU A 311 -17.30 -24.75 5.31
CA LEU A 311 -16.13 -25.63 5.25
C LEU A 311 -15.56 -25.97 6.64
N THR A 312 -15.86 -25.17 7.66
CA THR A 312 -15.45 -25.45 9.05
C THR A 312 -16.37 -26.48 9.68
N ASP A 313 -17.67 -26.35 9.45
CA ASP A 313 -18.69 -27.22 10.04
C ASP A 313 -18.70 -28.61 9.38
N ARG A 314 -18.23 -28.71 8.13
CA ARG A 314 -18.21 -29.94 7.33
C ARG A 314 -16.80 -30.25 6.81
N ALA A 315 -15.93 -30.74 7.68
CA ALA A 315 -14.53 -31.02 7.35
C ALA A 315 -14.35 -32.09 6.26
N GLU A 316 -15.29 -33.03 6.14
CA GLU A 316 -15.36 -34.01 5.05
C GLU A 316 -15.60 -33.36 3.70
N LEU A 317 -16.47 -32.34 3.65
CA LEU A 317 -16.76 -31.60 2.43
C LEU A 317 -15.55 -30.77 2.00
N ALA A 318 -14.83 -30.15 2.96
CA ALA A 318 -13.60 -29.42 2.67
C ALA A 318 -12.52 -30.34 2.06
N ARG A 319 -12.40 -31.58 2.54
CA ARG A 319 -11.46 -32.57 1.96
C ARG A 319 -11.86 -32.97 0.54
N GLU A 320 -13.15 -33.20 0.29
CA GLU A 320 -13.63 -33.53 -1.06
C GLU A 320 -13.43 -32.36 -2.03
N LEU A 321 -13.76 -31.13 -1.63
CA LEU A 321 -13.56 -29.92 -2.44
C LEU A 321 -12.10 -29.56 -2.71
N ALA A 322 -11.15 -30.16 -1.98
CA ALA A 322 -9.71 -30.02 -2.21
C ALA A 322 -9.13 -31.13 -3.11
N ARG A 323 -9.96 -32.11 -3.54
CA ARG A 323 -9.53 -33.27 -4.32
C ARG A 323 -9.17 -32.87 -5.76
N PRO A 324 -7.92 -33.08 -6.21
CA PRO A 324 -7.51 -32.75 -7.58
C PRO A 324 -8.26 -33.55 -8.65
N GLY A 325 -8.46 -32.94 -9.82
CA GLY A 325 -9.05 -33.61 -11.00
C GLY A 325 -10.56 -33.79 -10.91
N SER A 326 -11.20 -33.27 -9.86
CA SER A 326 -12.65 -33.36 -9.67
C SER A 326 -13.45 -32.41 -10.56
N GLY A 327 -12.82 -31.37 -11.11
CA GLY A 327 -13.44 -30.34 -11.95
C GLY A 327 -14.19 -29.26 -11.17
N TYR A 328 -14.52 -29.50 -9.89
CA TYR A 328 -15.06 -28.49 -8.98
C TYR A 328 -13.98 -27.87 -8.09
N ALA A 329 -12.92 -28.62 -7.71
CA ALA A 329 -11.87 -28.11 -6.83
C ALA A 329 -11.15 -26.90 -7.45
N GLU A 330 -10.79 -27.02 -8.73
CA GLU A 330 -10.12 -25.99 -9.52
C GLU A 330 -11.00 -24.73 -9.69
N ARG A 331 -12.33 -24.86 -9.59
CA ARG A 331 -13.27 -23.74 -9.73
C ARG A 331 -13.45 -22.94 -8.45
N VAL A 332 -13.37 -23.59 -7.29
CA VAL A 332 -13.63 -22.94 -6.00
C VAL A 332 -12.36 -22.55 -5.26
N VAL A 333 -11.20 -23.11 -5.63
CA VAL A 333 -9.97 -22.95 -4.85
C VAL A 333 -9.59 -21.48 -4.61
N SER A 334 -9.66 -20.61 -5.62
CA SER A 334 -9.37 -19.18 -5.43
C SER A 334 -10.37 -18.52 -4.47
N ILE A 335 -11.66 -18.84 -4.58
CA ILE A 335 -12.72 -18.28 -3.72
C ILE A 335 -12.49 -18.70 -2.27
N VAL A 336 -12.24 -19.99 -2.05
CA VAL A 336 -12.01 -20.56 -0.73
C VAL A 336 -10.72 -20.03 -0.11
N PHE A 337 -9.65 -19.92 -0.92
CA PHE A 337 -8.39 -19.31 -0.50
C PHE A 337 -8.59 -17.86 -0.04
N SER A 338 -9.19 -17.01 -0.88
CA SER A 338 -9.43 -15.61 -0.51
C SER A 338 -10.36 -15.49 0.70
N ALA A 339 -11.37 -16.35 0.84
CA ALA A 339 -12.28 -16.36 1.99
C ALA A 339 -11.57 -16.69 3.31
N PHE A 340 -10.72 -17.73 3.34
CA PHE A 340 -9.93 -18.05 4.53
C PHE A 340 -8.90 -16.95 4.85
N CYS A 341 -8.24 -16.39 3.82
CA CYS A 341 -7.28 -15.30 3.99
C CYS A 341 -7.95 -14.05 4.57
N ALA A 342 -9.15 -13.68 4.11
CA ALA A 342 -9.93 -12.56 4.63
C ALA A 342 -10.30 -12.72 6.12
N LYS A 343 -10.36 -13.96 6.63
CA LYS A 343 -10.59 -14.27 8.05
C LYS A 343 -9.30 -14.55 8.84
N GLY A 344 -8.13 -14.38 8.23
CA GLY A 344 -6.84 -14.65 8.87
C GLY A 344 -6.56 -16.13 9.15
N ARG A 345 -7.32 -17.06 8.54
CA ARG A 345 -7.23 -18.53 8.72
C ARG A 345 -6.26 -19.17 7.73
N TYR A 346 -5.03 -18.67 7.66
CA TYR A 346 -4.05 -19.08 6.64
C TYR A 346 -3.61 -20.55 6.75
N ALA A 347 -3.59 -21.12 7.95
CA ALA A 347 -3.28 -22.53 8.14
C ALA A 347 -4.30 -23.45 7.44
N GLU A 348 -5.57 -23.04 7.42
CA GLU A 348 -6.65 -23.78 6.75
C GLU A 348 -6.64 -23.53 5.26
N ALA A 349 -6.39 -22.29 4.83
CA ALA A 349 -6.14 -21.97 3.43
C ALA A 349 -5.04 -22.89 2.86
N ALA A 350 -3.90 -22.99 3.55
CA ALA A 350 -2.80 -23.86 3.13
C ALA A 350 -3.15 -25.36 3.11
N ARG A 351 -4.03 -25.83 4.00
CA ARG A 351 -4.49 -27.23 4.02
C ARG A 351 -5.49 -27.54 2.91
N PHE A 352 -6.25 -26.54 2.47
CA PHE A 352 -7.18 -26.67 1.36
C PHE A 352 -6.46 -26.68 0.01
N LEU A 353 -5.32 -26.01 -0.09
CA LEU A 353 -4.49 -26.01 -1.29
C LEU A 353 -3.75 -27.34 -1.44
N SER A 354 -4.01 -28.07 -2.52
CA SER A 354 -3.15 -29.16 -2.96
C SER A 354 -2.29 -28.71 -4.15
N PRO A 355 -1.04 -29.21 -4.29
CA PRO A 355 -0.16 -28.79 -5.37
C PRO A 355 -0.75 -28.99 -6.78
N ALA A 356 -1.46 -30.10 -6.98
CA ALA A 356 -2.12 -30.39 -8.24
C ALA A 356 -3.28 -29.41 -8.53
N VAL A 357 -4.13 -29.10 -7.55
CA VAL A 357 -5.22 -28.11 -7.72
C VAL A 357 -4.66 -26.73 -8.02
N VAL A 358 -3.57 -26.32 -7.36
CA VAL A 358 -2.91 -25.03 -7.65
C VAL A 358 -2.34 -25.03 -9.08
N GLY A 359 -1.68 -26.12 -9.48
CA GLY A 359 -1.17 -26.28 -10.84
C GLY A 359 -2.27 -26.17 -11.90
N PHE A 360 -3.43 -26.80 -11.68
CA PHE A 360 -4.57 -26.73 -12.61
C PHE A 360 -5.33 -25.40 -12.58
N ALA A 361 -5.44 -24.76 -11.41
CA ALA A 361 -6.07 -23.44 -11.29
C ALA A 361 -5.22 -22.34 -11.96
N GLY A 362 -3.92 -22.59 -12.14
CA GLY A 362 -3.03 -21.81 -12.97
C GLY A 362 -2.33 -20.65 -12.25
N VAL A 363 -1.60 -19.87 -13.05
CA VAL A 363 -0.65 -18.84 -12.59
C VAL A 363 -1.30 -17.76 -11.71
N GLN A 364 -2.55 -17.36 -11.98
CA GLN A 364 -3.21 -16.27 -11.23
C GLN A 364 -3.36 -16.60 -9.73
N LEU A 365 -3.75 -17.84 -9.41
CA LEU A 365 -3.82 -18.27 -8.02
C LEU A 365 -2.42 -18.37 -7.41
N ALA A 366 -1.44 -18.84 -8.18
CA ALA A 366 -0.07 -18.96 -7.72
C ALA A 366 0.53 -17.58 -7.34
N GLU A 367 0.27 -16.55 -8.15
CA GLU A 367 0.62 -15.15 -7.86
C GLU A 367 -0.09 -14.63 -6.59
N GLU A 368 -1.39 -14.89 -6.45
CA GLU A 368 -2.17 -14.50 -5.26
C GLU A 368 -1.61 -15.12 -3.98
N ILE A 369 -1.24 -16.42 -4.02
CA ILE A 369 -0.62 -17.12 -2.90
C ILE A 369 0.76 -16.52 -2.58
N LEU A 370 1.56 -16.18 -3.60
CA LEU A 370 2.89 -15.59 -3.43
C LEU A 370 2.81 -14.19 -2.82
N GLU A 371 1.87 -13.36 -3.26
CA GLU A 371 1.66 -12.02 -2.69
C GLU A 371 1.10 -12.10 -1.26
N THR A 372 0.15 -12.98 -1.01
CA THR A 372 -0.36 -13.26 0.35
C THR A 372 0.77 -13.67 1.29
N SER A 373 1.65 -14.57 0.82
CA SER A 373 2.84 -15.00 1.58
C SER A 373 3.80 -13.83 1.85
N SER A 374 3.96 -12.93 0.88
CA SER A 374 4.77 -11.71 1.03
C SER A 374 4.19 -10.77 2.10
N GLY A 375 2.87 -10.61 2.14
CA GLY A 375 2.14 -9.93 3.22
C GLY A 375 2.39 -10.56 4.60
N LEU A 376 2.27 -11.88 4.70
CA LEU A 376 2.49 -12.62 5.95
C LEU A 376 3.93 -12.50 6.48
N ILE A 377 4.93 -12.52 5.59
CA ILE A 377 6.34 -12.29 5.95
C ILE A 377 6.52 -10.91 6.58
N ARG A 378 5.93 -9.86 6.00
CA ARG A 378 5.96 -8.49 6.56
C ARG A 378 5.34 -8.43 7.95
N GLN A 379 4.26 -9.19 8.17
CA GLN A 379 3.58 -9.32 9.46
C GLN A 379 4.29 -10.28 10.45
N ARG A 380 5.48 -10.79 10.10
CA ARG A 380 6.23 -11.81 10.87
C ARG A 380 5.47 -13.11 11.12
N ARG A 381 4.46 -13.43 10.30
CA ARG A 381 3.72 -14.70 10.32
C ARG A 381 4.42 -15.76 9.47
N GLU A 382 5.69 -16.02 9.78
CA GLU A 382 6.57 -16.89 9.00
C GLU A 382 5.99 -18.30 8.82
N ALA A 383 5.45 -18.89 9.89
CA ALA A 383 4.95 -20.26 9.84
C ALA A 383 3.77 -20.43 8.86
N ASP A 384 2.92 -19.41 8.74
CA ASP A 384 1.80 -19.40 7.80
C ASP A 384 2.28 -19.17 6.37
N ALA A 385 3.18 -18.19 6.17
CA ALA A 385 3.79 -17.92 4.86
C ALA A 385 4.51 -19.16 4.32
N ARG A 386 5.29 -19.84 5.16
CA ARG A 386 6.03 -21.04 4.75
C ARG A 386 5.11 -22.16 4.26
N ARG A 387 3.97 -22.39 4.93
CA ARG A 387 3.01 -23.42 4.50
C ARG A 387 2.48 -23.14 3.09
N LEU A 388 2.16 -21.88 2.80
CA LEU A 388 1.69 -21.47 1.47
C LEU A 388 2.80 -21.61 0.41
N LEU A 389 4.02 -21.16 0.72
CA LEU A 389 5.17 -21.24 -0.19
C LEU A 389 5.61 -22.69 -0.45
N ASP A 390 5.48 -23.59 0.53
CA ASP A 390 5.78 -25.01 0.37
C ASP A 390 4.79 -25.68 -0.61
N VAL A 391 3.51 -25.25 -0.62
CA VAL A 391 2.53 -25.70 -1.63
C VAL A 391 2.91 -25.20 -3.03
N LEU A 392 3.27 -23.92 -3.17
CA LEU A 392 3.72 -23.37 -4.45
C LEU A 392 4.95 -24.08 -5.00
N LEU A 393 5.93 -24.38 -4.15
CA LEU A 393 7.12 -25.12 -4.54
C LEU A 393 6.77 -26.51 -5.08
N ALA A 394 5.83 -27.20 -4.43
CA ALA A 394 5.37 -28.51 -4.88
C ALA A 394 4.53 -28.44 -6.16
N ALA A 395 3.83 -27.33 -6.42
CA ALA A 395 3.04 -27.09 -7.63
C ALA A 395 3.89 -26.64 -8.82
N LEU A 396 5.11 -26.18 -8.57
CA LEU A 396 5.98 -25.56 -9.57
C LEU A 396 6.22 -26.40 -10.84
N PRO A 397 6.40 -27.73 -10.78
CA PRO A 397 6.57 -28.54 -12.00
C PRO A 397 5.41 -28.38 -12.98
N THR A 398 4.17 -28.34 -12.49
CA THR A 398 2.97 -28.13 -13.32
C THR A 398 2.85 -26.68 -13.77
N LEU A 399 3.14 -25.72 -12.88
CA LEU A 399 3.08 -24.29 -13.22
C LEU A 399 4.08 -23.90 -14.32
N ARG A 400 5.22 -24.58 -14.43
CA ARG A 400 6.20 -24.37 -15.53
C ARG A 400 5.67 -24.70 -16.92
N GLU A 401 4.63 -25.53 -16.99
CA GLU A 401 3.98 -25.87 -18.27
C GLU A 401 3.04 -24.75 -18.73
N ASP A 402 2.66 -23.83 -17.84
CA ASP A 402 1.83 -22.68 -18.16
C ASP A 402 2.67 -21.55 -18.79
N PRO A 403 2.40 -21.17 -20.06
CA PRO A 403 3.16 -20.12 -20.75
C PRO A 403 2.96 -18.72 -20.14
N ASP A 404 1.95 -18.52 -19.30
CA ASP A 404 1.68 -17.25 -18.62
C ASP A 404 2.50 -17.08 -17.33
N LEU A 405 3.29 -18.07 -16.90
CA LEU A 405 4.11 -17.98 -15.70
C LEU A 405 5.17 -16.87 -15.84
N PRO A 406 5.26 -15.90 -14.89
CA PRO A 406 6.28 -14.87 -14.96
C PRO A 406 7.70 -15.44 -14.94
N ASP A 407 8.59 -14.89 -15.78
CA ASP A 407 10.00 -15.33 -15.90
C ASP A 407 10.75 -15.31 -14.55
N ASP A 408 10.37 -14.41 -13.65
CA ASP A 408 10.96 -14.22 -12.32
C ASP A 408 10.21 -14.95 -11.19
N PHE A 409 9.13 -15.69 -11.49
CA PHE A 409 8.29 -16.32 -10.47
C PHE A 409 9.08 -17.26 -9.55
N GLU A 410 9.94 -18.11 -10.11
CA GLU A 410 10.77 -19.05 -9.34
C GLU A 410 11.82 -18.34 -8.47
N VAL A 411 12.36 -17.25 -8.99
CA VAL A 411 13.32 -16.38 -8.29
C VAL A 411 12.62 -15.74 -7.09
N LEU A 412 11.43 -15.18 -7.30
CA LEU A 412 10.62 -14.57 -6.25
C LEU A 412 10.18 -15.59 -5.20
N LEU A 413 9.71 -16.78 -5.61
CA LEU A 413 9.36 -17.88 -4.71
C LEU A 413 10.56 -18.28 -3.84
N SER A 414 11.73 -18.48 -4.45
CA SER A 414 12.97 -18.81 -3.74
C SER A 414 13.36 -17.72 -2.75
N ARG A 415 13.24 -16.45 -3.16
CA ARG A 415 13.51 -15.29 -2.30
C ARG A 415 12.56 -15.21 -1.10
N ARG A 416 11.26 -15.41 -1.27
CA ARG A 416 10.29 -15.42 -0.15
C ARG A 416 10.52 -16.59 0.82
N ARG A 417 10.92 -17.75 0.30
CA ARG A 417 11.35 -18.88 1.15
C ARG A 417 12.62 -18.55 1.93
N ALA A 418 13.57 -17.83 1.33
CA ALA A 418 14.76 -17.34 2.03
C ALA A 418 14.41 -16.32 3.13
N HIS A 419 13.42 -15.45 2.90
CA HIS A 419 12.90 -14.54 3.93
C HIS A 419 12.32 -15.31 5.12
N CYS A 420 11.55 -16.38 4.88
CA CYS A 420 11.06 -17.26 5.95
C CYS A 420 12.22 -17.90 6.73
N ALA A 421 13.23 -18.43 6.03
CA ALA A 421 14.42 -19.01 6.68
C ALA A 421 15.14 -17.99 7.58
N ARG A 422 15.35 -16.75 7.10
CA ARG A 422 15.94 -15.65 7.89
C ARG A 422 15.14 -15.30 9.13
N LEU A 423 13.81 -15.21 9.04
CA LEU A 423 12.95 -14.89 10.19
C LEU A 423 13.09 -15.90 11.33
N ARG A 424 13.37 -17.17 11.01
CA ARG A 424 13.66 -18.24 11.99
C ARG A 424 15.11 -18.27 12.48
N GLY A 425 15.99 -17.41 11.95
CA GLY A 425 17.42 -17.41 12.25
C GLY A 425 18.24 -18.43 11.44
N ASP A 426 17.66 -19.07 10.41
CA ASP A 426 18.35 -19.99 9.50
C ASP A 426 19.01 -19.21 8.35
N PHE A 427 20.10 -18.51 8.69
CA PHE A 427 20.85 -17.68 7.74
C PHE A 427 21.55 -18.50 6.65
N GLU A 428 22.07 -19.68 6.99
CA GLU A 428 22.72 -20.58 6.04
C GLU A 428 21.70 -21.18 5.04
N GLY A 429 20.53 -21.59 5.50
CA GLY A 429 19.44 -22.03 4.64
C GLY A 429 18.98 -20.92 3.69
N ALA A 430 18.83 -19.70 4.19
CA ALA A 430 18.50 -18.54 3.36
C ALA A 430 19.57 -18.26 2.29
N ARG A 431 20.85 -18.31 2.66
CA ARG A 431 21.97 -18.10 1.73
C ARG A 431 21.96 -19.13 0.60
N LYS A 432 21.72 -20.41 0.91
CA LYS A 432 21.62 -21.50 -0.07
C LYS A 432 20.49 -21.29 -1.08
N LEU A 433 19.38 -20.68 -0.64
CA LEU A 433 18.25 -20.36 -1.51
C LEU A 433 18.52 -19.15 -2.41
N LEU A 434 19.27 -18.15 -1.94
CA LEU A 434 19.48 -16.87 -2.65
C LEU A 434 20.65 -16.90 -3.64
N LEU A 435 21.77 -17.55 -3.29
CA LEU A 435 22.98 -17.51 -4.13
C LEU A 435 22.78 -17.98 -5.58
N PRO A 436 22.07 -19.11 -5.86
CA PRO A 436 21.83 -19.54 -7.23
C PRO A 436 21.00 -18.53 -8.04
N GLN A 437 20.15 -17.75 -7.36
CA GLN A 437 19.21 -16.84 -7.98
C GLN A 437 19.86 -15.56 -8.49
N LEU A 438 21.08 -15.22 -8.05
CA LEU A 438 21.81 -14.05 -8.55
C LEU A 438 22.01 -14.07 -10.07
N GLN A 439 22.17 -15.27 -10.65
CA GLN A 439 22.39 -15.44 -12.09
C GLN A 439 21.08 -15.43 -12.88
N ALA A 440 20.00 -15.98 -12.30
CA ALA A 440 18.70 -16.11 -12.95
C ALA A 440 17.84 -14.85 -12.84
N ALA A 441 18.00 -14.08 -11.76
CA ALA A 441 17.23 -12.87 -11.50
C ALA A 441 17.50 -11.78 -12.54
N ASP A 442 16.46 -11.01 -12.86
CA ASP A 442 16.60 -9.74 -13.55
C ASP A 442 17.38 -8.71 -12.71
N ARG A 443 17.57 -7.50 -13.25
CA ARG A 443 18.40 -6.48 -12.58
C ARG A 443 17.81 -6.05 -11.23
N ASP A 444 16.51 -5.79 -11.16
CA ASP A 444 15.88 -5.24 -9.96
C ASP A 444 15.81 -6.29 -8.85
N VAL A 445 15.37 -7.51 -9.18
CA VAL A 445 15.31 -8.62 -8.21
C VAL A 445 16.71 -9.03 -7.76
N ARG A 446 17.72 -8.95 -8.64
CA ARG A 446 19.12 -9.20 -8.25
C ARG A 446 19.63 -8.19 -7.23
N SER A 447 19.32 -6.90 -7.40
CA SER A 447 19.68 -5.87 -6.42
C SER A 447 19.10 -6.20 -5.03
N ASP A 448 17.82 -6.54 -5.02
CA ASP A 448 17.07 -6.96 -3.83
C ASP A 448 17.69 -8.19 -3.16
N ILE A 449 18.10 -9.21 -3.93
CA ILE A 449 18.80 -10.40 -3.44
C ILE A 449 20.17 -10.07 -2.85
N LEU A 450 20.92 -9.15 -3.47
CA LEU A 450 22.21 -8.69 -2.95
C LEU A 450 22.04 -8.00 -1.60
N ALA A 451 21.04 -7.13 -1.45
CA ALA A 451 20.72 -6.53 -0.16
C ALA A 451 20.30 -7.58 0.89
N ASP A 452 19.51 -8.58 0.50
CA ASP A 452 19.13 -9.69 1.39
C ASP A 452 20.34 -10.51 1.86
N LEU A 453 21.32 -10.77 0.99
CA LEU A 453 22.58 -11.42 1.34
C LEU A 453 23.43 -10.54 2.27
N GLY A 454 23.50 -9.24 2.03
CA GLY A 454 24.18 -8.30 2.93
C GLY A 454 23.58 -8.29 4.33
N LEU A 455 22.24 -8.32 4.44
CA LEU A 455 21.57 -8.44 5.74
C LEU A 455 21.89 -9.77 6.44
N ILE A 456 21.98 -10.88 5.70
CA ILE A 456 22.43 -12.17 6.25
C ILE A 456 23.85 -12.05 6.78
N ASP A 457 24.77 -11.41 6.05
CA ASP A 457 26.16 -11.19 6.48
C ASP A 457 26.24 -10.33 7.77
N CYS A 458 25.26 -9.46 7.99
CA CYS A 458 25.11 -8.62 9.20
C CYS A 458 24.34 -9.31 10.35
N GLY A 459 23.83 -10.53 10.16
CA GLY A 459 23.00 -11.24 11.14
C GLY A 459 21.59 -10.65 11.30
N LEU A 460 21.09 -9.91 10.32
CA LEU A 460 19.80 -9.22 10.35
C LEU A 460 18.71 -10.02 9.62
N ARG A 461 17.58 -10.25 10.29
CA ARG A 461 16.52 -11.12 9.75
C ARG A 461 15.68 -10.44 8.67
N SER A 462 15.56 -9.12 8.71
CA SER A 462 14.78 -8.33 7.77
C SER A 462 15.24 -6.87 7.73
N LEU A 463 14.83 -6.12 6.71
CA LEU A 463 14.99 -4.66 6.68
C LEU A 463 14.25 -3.98 7.85
N ALA A 464 13.15 -4.56 8.33
CA ALA A 464 12.40 -4.02 9.46
C ALA A 464 13.13 -4.16 10.81
N ASP A 465 14.20 -4.96 10.88
CA ASP A 465 15.09 -5.06 12.04
C ASP A 465 16.19 -3.99 12.01
N VAL A 466 16.39 -3.30 10.89
CA VAL A 466 17.29 -2.16 10.76
C VAL A 466 16.61 -0.95 11.40
N ARG A 467 16.82 -0.79 12.71
CA ARG A 467 16.21 0.28 13.51
C ARG A 467 17.30 1.05 14.24
N LEU A 468 17.20 2.38 14.21
CA LEU A 468 18.07 3.22 15.02
C LEU A 468 17.91 2.85 16.50
N PRO A 469 19.03 2.75 17.25
CA PRO A 469 18.99 2.35 18.64
C PRO A 469 18.23 3.37 19.50
N PRO A 470 17.75 2.98 20.70
CA PRO A 470 17.07 3.90 21.61
C PRO A 470 18.02 4.89 22.28
N ASP A 471 19.32 4.55 22.36
CA ASP A 471 20.38 5.33 22.99
C ASP A 471 21.41 5.75 21.92
N GLU A 472 21.87 6.99 22.01
CA GLU A 472 22.88 7.57 21.14
C GLU A 472 24.24 6.86 21.26
N GLY A 473 24.61 6.42 22.48
CA GLY A 473 25.86 5.71 22.73
C GLY A 473 25.98 4.36 22.02
N MET A 474 24.87 3.81 21.53
CA MET A 474 24.83 2.54 20.78
C MET A 474 25.02 2.70 19.26
N LEU A 475 25.13 3.95 18.75
CA LEU A 475 25.25 4.19 17.31
C LEU A 475 26.51 3.57 16.71
N GLU A 476 27.63 3.60 17.44
CA GLU A 476 28.89 3.03 16.95
C GLU A 476 28.77 1.50 16.72
N GLU A 477 28.26 0.77 17.73
CA GLU A 477 28.01 -0.67 17.64
C GLU A 477 26.98 -1.01 16.55
N PHE A 478 25.93 -0.19 16.44
CA PHE A 478 24.93 -0.32 15.38
C PHE A 478 25.56 -0.16 13.99
N GLY A 479 26.41 0.85 13.78
CA GLY A 479 27.14 1.06 12.53
C GLY A 479 28.10 -0.10 12.21
N ALA A 480 28.81 -0.61 13.22
CA ALA A 480 29.75 -1.73 13.08
C ALA A 480 29.05 -3.03 12.63
N GLN A 481 27.78 -3.23 12.97
CA GLN A 481 27.01 -4.39 12.54
C GLN A 481 26.94 -4.54 11.01
N PHE A 482 26.94 -3.43 10.26
CA PHE A 482 26.78 -3.45 8.81
C PHE A 482 28.05 -3.81 8.03
N GLU A 483 29.22 -3.76 8.68
CA GLU A 483 30.52 -3.84 8.00
C GLU A 483 30.70 -5.11 7.17
N LYS A 484 30.20 -6.25 7.67
CA LYS A 484 30.26 -7.54 6.97
C LYS A 484 29.40 -7.57 5.70
N GLY A 485 28.31 -6.80 5.67
CA GLY A 485 27.39 -6.73 4.53
C GLY A 485 27.76 -5.67 3.47
N VAL A 486 28.69 -4.74 3.78
CA VAL A 486 29.06 -3.61 2.90
C VAL A 486 29.35 -4.03 1.46
N PRO A 487 30.14 -5.08 1.16
CA PRO A 487 30.41 -5.48 -0.23
C PRO A 487 29.12 -5.75 -1.01
N ARG A 488 28.15 -6.43 -0.39
CA ARG A 488 26.85 -6.77 -1.00
C ARG A 488 25.96 -5.55 -1.16
N PHE A 489 25.92 -4.66 -0.16
CA PHE A 489 25.12 -3.44 -0.25
C PHE A 489 25.63 -2.49 -1.34
N LEU A 490 26.96 -2.38 -1.52
CA LEU A 490 27.54 -1.59 -2.60
C LEU A 490 27.20 -2.17 -3.98
N GLU A 491 27.24 -3.50 -4.13
CA GLU A 491 26.79 -4.13 -5.38
C GLU A 491 25.31 -3.89 -5.66
N SER A 492 24.44 -3.99 -4.64
CA SER A 492 23.01 -3.65 -4.74
C SER A 492 22.81 -2.19 -5.15
N SER A 493 23.50 -1.25 -4.50
CA SER A 493 23.38 0.19 -4.76
C SER A 493 23.75 0.59 -6.20
N ARG A 494 24.68 -0.13 -6.83
CA ARG A 494 25.17 0.16 -8.19
C ARG A 494 24.22 -0.27 -9.31
N VAL A 495 23.15 -1.00 -9.00
CA VAL A 495 22.19 -1.43 -10.02
C VAL A 495 21.41 -0.21 -10.55
N ALA A 496 21.54 0.05 -11.85
CA ALA A 496 20.91 1.18 -12.53
C ALA A 496 19.43 0.88 -12.86
N ALA A 497 18.56 0.92 -11.85
CA ALA A 497 17.08 0.98 -11.94
C ALA A 497 16.50 0.94 -10.50
N GLY A 498 15.18 1.09 -10.34
CA GLY A 498 14.49 1.29 -9.05
C GLY A 498 14.76 0.27 -7.93
N GLY A 499 15.42 -0.86 -8.20
CA GLY A 499 15.78 -1.89 -7.20
C GLY A 499 16.92 -1.56 -6.21
N ARG A 500 17.57 -0.39 -6.26
CA ARG A 500 18.73 -0.06 -5.37
C ARG A 500 18.38 0.35 -3.93
N SER A 501 17.10 0.54 -3.63
CA SER A 501 16.66 1.17 -2.37
C SER A 501 17.08 0.43 -1.10
N HIS A 502 17.14 -0.91 -1.10
CA HIS A 502 17.49 -1.69 0.09
C HIS A 502 18.98 -1.60 0.45
N GLY A 503 19.86 -1.68 -0.57
CA GLY A 503 21.30 -1.49 -0.37
C GLY A 503 21.63 -0.06 0.03
N ASP A 504 21.03 0.92 -0.65
CA ASP A 504 21.14 2.34 -0.31
C ASP A 504 20.68 2.62 1.13
N PHE A 505 19.57 2.03 1.57
CA PHE A 505 19.08 2.17 2.95
C PHE A 505 20.09 1.67 4.00
N CYS A 506 20.67 0.49 3.79
CA CYS A 506 21.63 -0.08 4.74
C CYS A 506 22.94 0.73 4.78
N LEU A 507 23.45 1.16 3.62
CA LEU A 507 24.64 2.00 3.53
C LEU A 507 24.40 3.37 4.17
N GLY A 508 23.25 3.98 3.88
CA GLY A 508 22.86 5.28 4.43
C GLY A 508 22.77 5.26 5.95
N LEU A 509 22.15 4.24 6.54
CA LEU A 509 22.06 4.11 8.00
C LEU A 509 23.40 3.77 8.66
N MET A 510 24.25 2.98 8.00
CA MET A 510 25.62 2.75 8.49
C MET A 510 26.41 4.07 8.51
N SER A 511 26.39 4.84 7.43
CA SER A 511 27.09 6.13 7.34
C SER A 511 26.54 7.14 8.36
N PHE A 512 25.21 7.20 8.52
CA PHE A 512 24.56 8.02 9.54
C PHE A 512 25.05 7.67 10.95
N ALA A 513 25.11 6.37 11.27
CA ALA A 513 25.54 5.89 12.57
C ALA A 513 27.03 6.16 12.86
N LYS A 514 27.87 6.19 11.82
CA LYS A 514 29.29 6.57 11.89
C LYS A 514 29.52 8.09 11.96
N GLY A 515 28.47 8.90 11.85
CA GLY A 515 28.57 10.36 11.81
C GLY A 515 29.08 10.91 10.47
N ASP A 516 29.17 10.10 9.42
CA ASP A 516 29.57 10.52 8.09
C ASP A 516 28.35 10.99 7.29
N ILE A 517 27.93 12.22 7.59
CA ILE A 517 26.72 12.85 7.02
C ILE A 517 26.84 13.01 5.50
N GLU A 518 28.02 13.40 5.00
CA GLU A 518 28.26 13.60 3.57
C GLU A 518 28.07 12.31 2.78
N ALA A 519 28.53 11.17 3.31
CA ALA A 519 28.28 9.88 2.71
C ALA A 519 26.83 9.41 2.89
N ALA A 520 26.20 9.68 4.05
CA ALA A 520 24.87 9.19 4.38
C ALA A 520 23.76 9.76 3.48
N ILE A 521 23.77 11.08 3.24
CA ILE A 521 22.72 11.81 2.50
C ILE A 521 22.41 11.18 1.13
N PRO A 522 23.37 11.02 0.20
CA PRO A 522 23.04 10.52 -1.14
C PRO A 522 22.48 9.10 -1.13
N TYR A 523 22.88 8.25 -0.19
CA TYR A 523 22.29 6.93 0.00
C TYR A 523 20.85 7.02 0.52
N LEU A 524 20.63 7.83 1.56
CA LEU A 524 19.32 7.97 2.19
C LEU A 524 18.30 8.66 1.27
N GLU A 525 18.69 9.67 0.47
CA GLU A 525 17.82 10.30 -0.53
C GLU A 525 17.28 9.27 -1.53
N ARG A 526 18.16 8.39 -2.05
CA ARG A 526 17.75 7.34 -2.98
C ARG A 526 16.90 6.26 -2.32
N ALA A 527 17.20 5.93 -1.06
CA ALA A 527 16.39 4.99 -0.28
C ALA A 527 14.98 5.54 -0.04
N VAL A 528 14.85 6.79 0.41
CA VAL A 528 13.57 7.46 0.64
C VAL A 528 12.77 7.58 -0.67
N ALA A 529 13.42 7.98 -1.77
CA ALA A 529 12.76 8.05 -3.07
C ALA A 529 12.24 6.68 -3.54
N GLY A 530 13.05 5.63 -3.40
CA GLY A 530 12.67 4.28 -3.83
C GLY A 530 11.61 3.62 -2.95
N MET A 531 11.72 3.77 -1.62
CA MET A 531 10.74 3.22 -0.67
C MET A 531 9.44 4.04 -0.63
N GLY A 532 9.52 5.35 -0.87
CA GLY A 532 8.36 6.25 -0.91
C GLY A 532 7.42 5.98 -2.08
N ALA A 533 7.86 5.27 -3.13
CA ALA A 533 7.01 4.83 -4.23
C ALA A 533 6.02 3.72 -3.84
N ASP A 534 6.26 3.01 -2.72
CA ASP A 534 5.37 1.96 -2.20
C ASP A 534 5.23 2.07 -0.65
N PRO A 535 4.52 3.10 -0.15
CA PRO A 535 4.39 3.35 1.29
C PRO A 535 3.68 2.22 2.04
N GLU A 536 2.79 1.46 1.40
CA GLU A 536 2.11 0.34 2.05
C GLU A 536 3.09 -0.78 2.41
N ARG A 537 4.11 -0.99 1.58
CA ARG A 537 5.16 -2.00 1.82
C ARG A 537 6.17 -1.59 2.89
N TYR A 538 6.49 -0.30 3.02
CA TYR A 538 7.60 0.18 3.86
C TYR A 538 7.20 1.12 5.01
N GLY A 539 5.99 1.69 4.99
CA GLY A 539 5.60 2.86 5.78
C GLY A 539 4.96 2.57 7.14
N GLN A 540 4.29 1.43 7.37
CA GLN A 540 3.67 1.18 8.68
C GLN A 540 4.74 0.73 9.70
N TYR A 541 5.39 1.69 10.38
CA TYR A 541 6.42 1.47 11.39
C TYR A 541 7.66 0.71 10.87
N GLY A 542 8.05 1.02 9.64
CA GLY A 542 9.01 0.25 8.85
C GLY A 542 10.26 1.04 8.39
N PRO A 543 11.00 0.49 7.41
CA PRO A 543 12.26 1.05 6.90
C PRO A 543 12.15 2.47 6.34
N LEU A 544 10.99 2.85 5.77
CA LEU A 544 10.81 4.17 5.16
C LEU A 544 10.90 5.29 6.21
N ASP A 545 10.25 5.13 7.35
CA ASP A 545 10.29 6.12 8.42
C ASP A 545 11.69 6.23 9.03
N THR A 546 12.39 5.10 9.19
CA THR A 546 13.79 5.10 9.64
C THR A 546 14.69 5.85 8.64
N ALA A 547 14.48 5.65 7.34
CA ALA A 547 15.23 6.33 6.29
C ALA A 547 14.95 7.83 6.27
N ARG A 548 13.68 8.23 6.36
CA ARG A 548 13.25 9.64 6.43
C ARG A 548 13.83 10.34 7.64
N LEU A 549 13.76 9.69 8.81
CA LEU A 549 14.28 10.23 10.06
C LEU A 549 15.80 10.43 10.00
N ALA A 550 16.55 9.43 9.57
CA ALA A 550 18.00 9.55 9.41
C ALA A 550 18.36 10.63 8.38
N LEU A 551 17.66 10.68 7.25
CA LEU A 551 17.88 11.70 6.21
C LEU A 551 17.60 13.10 6.74
N ALA A 552 16.49 13.29 7.45
CA ALA A 552 16.11 14.59 7.98
C ALA A 552 17.17 15.13 8.95
N ILE A 553 17.71 14.28 9.81
CA ILE A 553 18.75 14.65 10.77
C ILE A 553 20.06 14.94 10.03
N SER A 554 20.46 14.08 9.09
CA SER A 554 21.63 14.34 8.25
C SER A 554 21.55 15.66 7.50
N LEU A 555 20.40 15.99 6.93
CA LEU A 555 20.19 17.27 6.23
C LEU A 555 20.22 18.47 7.19
N ALA A 556 19.65 18.32 8.39
CA ALA A 556 19.72 19.37 9.42
C ALA A 556 21.17 19.60 9.88
N GLU A 557 21.92 18.52 10.13
CA GLU A 557 23.32 18.58 10.60
C GLU A 557 24.31 19.00 9.51
N GLN A 558 23.92 18.92 8.23
CA GLN A 558 24.71 19.48 7.14
C GLN A 558 24.77 21.02 7.21
N THR A 559 23.84 21.66 7.92
CA THR A 559 23.75 23.14 8.09
C THR A 559 23.65 23.92 6.77
N ASP A 560 23.14 23.29 5.71
CA ASP A 560 22.83 23.94 4.44
C ASP A 560 21.40 24.51 4.47
N LEU A 561 21.30 25.84 4.52
CA LEU A 561 20.02 26.57 4.56
C LEU A 561 19.08 26.18 3.40
N ALA A 562 19.61 25.83 2.22
CA ALA A 562 18.78 25.41 1.09
C ALA A 562 18.10 24.05 1.29
N ARG A 563 18.62 23.22 2.20
CA ARG A 563 18.12 21.88 2.52
C ARG A 563 17.17 21.85 3.71
N VAL A 564 17.15 22.90 4.53
CA VAL A 564 16.31 23.01 5.74
C VAL A 564 14.83 22.72 5.47
N PRO A 565 14.18 23.26 4.42
CA PRO A 565 12.76 22.97 4.16
C PRO A 565 12.50 21.48 3.92
N TYR A 566 13.44 20.79 3.27
CA TYR A 566 13.32 19.36 3.00
C TYR A 566 13.54 18.52 4.26
N ALA A 567 14.51 18.88 5.10
CA ALA A 567 14.72 18.26 6.40
C ALA A 567 13.45 18.35 7.28
N ARG A 568 12.82 19.53 7.32
CA ARG A 568 11.58 19.77 8.06
C ARG A 568 10.42 18.93 7.53
N ASP A 569 10.18 18.91 6.21
CA ASP A 569 9.11 18.10 5.60
C ASP A 569 9.26 16.60 5.93
N LEU A 570 10.49 16.07 5.89
CA LEU A 570 10.76 14.69 6.28
C LEU A 570 10.49 14.42 7.77
N MET A 571 10.84 15.36 8.66
CA MET A 571 10.51 15.24 10.09
C MET A 571 9.01 15.22 10.33
N SER A 572 8.25 16.11 9.67
CA SER A 572 6.79 16.17 9.80
C SER A 572 6.15 14.84 9.39
N GLN A 573 6.57 14.26 8.24
CA GLN A 573 6.10 12.95 7.79
C GLN A 573 6.37 11.83 8.81
N VAL A 574 7.49 11.86 9.53
CA VAL A 574 7.83 10.88 10.58
C VAL A 574 7.01 11.09 11.86
N LEU A 575 6.68 12.33 12.20
CA LEU A 575 5.81 12.64 13.35
C LEU A 575 4.37 12.19 13.09
N GLU A 576 3.85 12.44 11.88
CA GLU A 576 2.52 12.00 11.44
C GLU A 576 2.35 10.48 11.44
N SER A 577 3.40 9.72 11.11
CA SER A 577 3.35 8.26 11.07
C SER A 577 3.22 7.60 12.46
N LYS A 578 3.36 8.39 13.54
CA LYS A 578 3.34 7.94 14.95
C LYS A 578 4.43 6.93 15.30
N SER A 579 5.47 6.83 14.48
CA SER A 579 6.61 5.95 14.72
C SER A 579 7.31 6.26 16.05
N LYS A 580 7.78 5.22 16.75
CA LYS A 580 8.60 5.40 17.96
C LYS A 580 9.95 5.96 17.56
N VAL A 581 10.17 7.25 17.78
CA VAL A 581 11.44 7.92 17.52
C VAL A 581 12.24 8.03 18.83
N PRO A 582 13.48 7.51 18.87
CA PRO A 582 14.42 7.75 19.98
C PRO A 582 14.58 9.23 20.33
N GLY A 583 14.59 9.58 21.62
CA GLY A 583 14.55 10.98 22.08
C GLY A 583 15.75 11.82 21.66
N TYR A 584 16.93 11.21 21.49
CA TYR A 584 18.14 11.92 21.07
C TYR A 584 18.08 12.39 19.61
N LEU A 585 17.25 11.78 18.77
CA LEU A 585 17.16 12.10 17.34
C LEU A 585 16.44 13.44 17.06
N PRO A 586 15.24 13.72 17.62
CA PRO A 586 14.65 15.05 17.54
C PRO A 586 15.50 16.10 18.23
N ARG A 587 16.19 15.76 19.33
CA ARG A 587 17.15 16.66 19.98
C ARG A 587 18.25 17.10 19.01
N ARG A 588 18.90 16.15 18.32
CA ARG A 588 19.94 16.43 17.31
C ARG A 588 19.41 17.33 16.19
N ALA A 589 18.22 17.03 15.66
CA ALA A 589 17.59 17.85 14.64
C ALA A 589 17.34 19.30 15.12
N LEU A 590 16.76 19.47 16.31
CA LEU A 590 16.48 20.80 16.87
C LEU A 590 17.76 21.61 17.12
N VAL A 591 18.80 20.98 17.68
CA VAL A 591 20.09 21.65 17.91
C VAL A 591 20.75 22.07 16.60
N ALA A 592 20.73 21.23 15.58
CA ALA A 592 21.29 21.55 14.27
C ALA A 592 20.51 22.67 13.56
N LEU A 593 19.17 22.62 13.63
CA LEU A 593 18.31 23.64 13.05
C LEU A 593 18.41 24.97 13.81
N GLU A 594 18.55 24.97 15.14
CA GLU A 594 18.77 26.20 15.92
C GLU A 594 19.97 27.00 15.38
N LEU A 595 21.04 26.32 14.98
CA LEU A 595 22.25 26.93 14.44
C LEU A 595 22.10 27.42 12.99
N THR A 596 21.12 26.91 12.25
CA THR A 596 20.96 27.15 10.80
C THR A 596 19.78 28.08 10.49
N ASP A 597 18.61 27.76 11.05
CA ASP A 597 17.35 28.48 10.88
C ASP A 597 16.47 28.31 12.15
N VAL A 598 16.47 29.35 12.99
CA VAL A 598 15.78 29.31 14.29
C VAL A 598 14.26 29.28 14.14
N GLU A 599 13.69 29.88 13.09
CA GLU A 599 12.23 29.91 12.89
C GLU A 599 11.74 28.49 12.60
N VAL A 600 12.45 27.77 11.73
CA VAL A 600 12.13 26.38 11.42
C VAL A 600 12.34 25.48 12.65
N ALA A 601 13.36 25.72 13.47
CA ALA A 601 13.56 25.00 14.72
C ALA A 601 12.39 25.19 15.70
N ILE A 602 11.87 26.42 15.82
CA ILE A 602 10.70 26.74 16.65
C ILE A 602 9.44 26.04 16.13
N GLU A 603 9.21 26.07 14.80
CA GLU A 603 8.09 25.37 14.18
C GLU A 603 8.14 23.86 14.44
N LEU A 604 9.31 23.23 14.26
CA LEU A 604 9.49 21.81 14.50
C LEU A 604 9.31 21.46 15.98
N ALA A 605 9.82 22.28 16.90
CA ALA A 605 9.64 22.07 18.33
C ALA A 605 8.16 22.10 18.72
N ARG A 606 7.40 23.04 18.16
CA ARG A 606 5.95 23.11 18.34
C ARG A 606 5.24 21.86 17.84
N GLU A 607 5.56 21.42 16.63
CA GLU A 607 4.97 20.23 16.03
C GLU A 607 5.27 18.95 16.85
N ILE A 608 6.49 18.83 17.37
CA ILE A 608 6.88 17.74 18.28
C ILE A 608 6.02 17.77 19.54
N TYR A 609 5.83 18.94 20.16
CA TYR A 609 5.02 19.10 21.37
C TYR A 609 3.53 18.81 21.10
N GLU A 610 2.95 19.36 20.04
CA GLU A 610 1.56 19.11 19.65
C GLU A 610 1.28 17.62 19.38
N THR A 611 2.26 16.92 18.80
CA THR A 611 2.12 15.48 18.47
C THR A 611 2.34 14.56 19.67
N ARG A 612 3.27 14.91 20.59
CA ARG A 612 3.73 14.01 21.67
C ARG A 612 3.31 14.43 23.08
N GLY A 613 2.88 15.67 23.26
CA GLY A 613 2.54 16.28 24.55
C GLY A 613 3.68 16.17 25.56
N SER A 614 3.34 15.91 26.83
CA SER A 614 4.31 15.72 27.94
C SER A 614 5.48 14.79 27.65
N ARG A 615 5.33 13.80 26.74
CA ARG A 615 6.42 12.86 26.42
C ARG A 615 7.60 13.51 25.70
N SER A 616 7.44 14.70 25.11
CA SER A 616 8.54 15.43 24.48
C SER A 616 9.25 16.40 25.42
N LEU A 617 8.72 16.68 26.62
CA LEU A 617 9.29 17.68 27.52
C LEU A 617 10.75 17.43 27.86
N GLY A 618 11.11 16.18 28.18
CA GLY A 618 12.50 15.83 28.48
C GLY A 618 13.46 16.05 27.30
N VAL A 619 12.99 15.92 26.06
CA VAL A 619 13.78 16.22 24.86
C VAL A 619 13.87 17.72 24.64
N LEU A 620 12.73 18.43 24.73
CA LEU A 620 12.66 19.88 24.54
C LEU A 620 13.47 20.63 25.60
N ALA A 621 13.47 20.19 26.85
CA ALA A 621 14.24 20.77 27.96
C ALA A 621 15.76 20.64 27.77
N GLN A 622 16.23 19.68 26.96
CA GLN A 622 17.64 19.57 26.57
C GLN A 622 18.01 20.48 25.39
N THR A 623 17.05 21.24 24.87
CA THR A 623 17.23 22.19 23.77
C THR A 623 16.85 23.58 24.24
N ARG A 624 17.29 24.61 23.53
CA ARG A 624 16.86 25.98 23.79
C ARG A 624 15.49 26.28 23.19
N MET A 625 14.87 25.33 22.48
CA MET A 625 13.61 25.56 21.77
C MET A 625 12.39 25.59 22.69
N ILE A 626 12.48 24.96 23.87
CA ILE A 626 11.36 24.94 24.83
C ILE A 626 10.93 26.33 25.28
N ARG A 627 11.85 27.31 25.29
CA ARG A 627 11.55 28.71 25.67
C ARG A 627 10.53 29.38 24.74
N PHE A 628 10.37 28.89 23.52
CA PHE A 628 9.41 29.40 22.54
C PHE A 628 8.06 28.69 22.60
N LEU A 629 7.88 27.78 23.58
CA LEU A 629 6.67 26.99 23.80
C LEU A 629 6.15 27.23 25.23
N PRO A 630 5.39 28.32 25.48
CA PRO A 630 4.89 28.67 26.81
C PRO A 630 4.17 27.52 27.52
N ASP A 631 3.28 26.82 26.82
CA ASP A 631 2.51 25.70 27.37
C ASP A 631 3.42 24.52 27.79
N ALA A 632 4.46 24.24 27.00
CA ALA A 632 5.42 23.18 27.33
C ALA A 632 6.28 23.57 28.55
N LEU A 633 6.62 24.85 28.68
CA LEU A 633 7.38 25.36 29.83
C LEU A 633 6.54 25.34 31.13
N ASP A 634 5.26 25.71 31.04
CA ASP A 634 4.31 25.58 32.16
C ASP A 634 4.11 24.11 32.57
N GLU A 635 4.00 23.20 31.60
CA GLU A 635 3.86 21.78 31.89
C GLU A 635 5.14 21.18 32.49
N LEU A 636 6.32 21.65 32.08
CA LEU A 636 7.60 21.26 32.67
C LEU A 636 7.74 21.78 34.12
N LEU A 637 7.26 23.00 34.41
CA LEU A 637 7.21 23.54 35.76
C LEU A 637 6.25 22.72 36.64
N ALA A 638 5.08 22.37 36.12
CA ALA A 638 4.14 21.47 36.80
C ALA A 638 4.74 20.07 37.04
N GLU A 639 5.65 19.60 36.17
CA GLU A 639 6.43 18.38 36.40
C GLU A 639 7.44 18.55 37.55
N ALA A 640 8.12 19.70 37.63
CA ALA A 640 9.04 19.99 38.73
C ALA A 640 8.34 20.03 40.11
N GLN A 641 7.10 20.51 40.17
CA GLN A 641 6.30 20.62 41.39
C GLN A 641 5.61 19.31 41.83
N ARG A 642 5.66 18.25 41.03
CA ARG A 642 4.98 16.98 41.35
C ARG A 642 5.83 16.09 42.25
N ASP A 643 5.37 15.87 43.47
CA ASP A 643 5.97 14.95 44.46
C ASP A 643 6.10 13.49 43.98
N GLY A 644 5.34 13.10 42.95
CA GLY A 644 5.40 11.75 42.37
C GLY A 644 6.64 11.46 41.52
N TYR A 645 7.47 12.47 41.21
CA TYR A 645 8.71 12.30 40.44
C TYR A 645 9.95 12.28 41.32
N SER A 646 11.05 11.71 40.80
CA SER A 646 12.30 11.66 41.56
C SER A 646 12.87 13.06 41.78
N PRO A 647 13.58 13.30 42.90
CA PRO A 647 14.26 14.56 43.18
C PRO A 647 15.14 15.04 42.02
N GLU A 648 15.90 14.14 41.37
CA GLU A 648 16.73 14.50 40.22
C GLU A 648 15.91 15.02 39.04
N ARG A 649 14.78 14.36 38.75
CA ARG A 649 13.91 14.76 37.64
C ARG A 649 13.26 16.11 37.91
N ARG A 650 12.80 16.32 39.15
CA ARG A 650 12.23 17.60 39.60
C ARG A 650 13.27 18.72 39.51
N PHE A 651 14.49 18.46 39.98
CA PHE A 651 15.60 19.41 39.96
C PHE A 651 15.97 19.81 38.53
N GLU A 652 16.16 18.85 37.61
CA GLU A 652 16.50 19.16 36.22
C GLU A 652 15.38 19.92 35.49
N ALA A 653 14.12 19.59 35.77
CA ALA A 653 12.98 20.33 35.22
C ALA A 653 12.94 21.78 35.72
N ALA A 654 13.05 22.00 37.03
CA ALA A 654 13.09 23.35 37.62
C ALA A 654 14.29 24.16 37.10
N ARG A 655 15.48 23.54 37.03
CA ARG A 655 16.69 24.17 36.51
C ARG A 655 16.52 24.62 35.06
N ALA A 656 15.90 23.79 34.22
CA ALA A 656 15.61 24.14 32.84
C ALA A 656 14.61 25.31 32.75
N VAL A 657 13.51 25.28 33.52
CA VAL A 657 12.53 26.38 33.54
C VAL A 657 13.16 27.70 33.97
N LEU A 658 13.99 27.69 35.02
CA LEU A 658 14.69 28.87 35.51
C LEU A 658 15.65 29.44 34.45
N ALA A 659 16.47 28.58 33.83
CA ALA A 659 17.43 28.98 32.80
C ALA A 659 16.75 29.57 31.56
N GLU A 660 15.69 28.93 31.07
CA GLU A 660 15.00 29.35 29.86
C GLU A 660 14.15 30.61 30.10
N SER A 661 13.54 30.76 31.29
CA SER A 661 12.83 32.00 31.68
C SER A 661 13.78 33.18 31.78
N HIS A 662 14.99 32.96 32.33
CA HIS A 662 16.02 33.99 32.37
C HIS A 662 16.46 34.43 30.97
N ALA A 663 16.69 33.48 30.07
CA ALA A 663 17.12 33.78 28.71
C ALA A 663 16.07 34.56 27.89
N MET A 664 14.79 34.47 28.27
CA MET A 664 13.68 35.16 27.60
C MET A 664 13.31 36.51 28.23
N ARG A 665 13.91 36.91 29.36
CA ARG A 665 13.47 38.10 30.11
C ARG A 665 13.51 39.40 29.28
N ASP A 666 14.49 39.50 28.38
CA ASP A 666 14.76 40.68 27.55
C ASP A 666 14.26 40.48 26.10
N ALA A 667 13.69 39.32 25.79
CA ALA A 667 13.22 39.00 24.44
C ALA A 667 11.84 39.63 24.17
N PRO A 668 11.59 40.15 22.95
CA PRO A 668 10.24 40.51 22.51
C PRO A 668 9.42 39.22 22.27
N SER A 669 9.00 38.58 23.37
CA SER A 669 8.32 37.28 23.35
C SER A 669 6.80 37.43 23.42
N ALA A 670 6.08 36.33 23.14
CA ALA A 670 4.63 36.26 23.30
C ALA A 670 4.18 36.31 24.77
N ASP A 671 5.06 35.90 25.71
CA ASP A 671 4.78 35.95 27.13
C ASP A 671 5.03 37.34 27.71
N ARG A 672 4.18 37.73 28.65
CA ARG A 672 4.37 38.97 29.40
C ARG A 672 5.57 38.81 30.34
N PRO A 673 6.44 39.82 30.52
CA PRO A 673 7.58 39.76 31.44
C PRO A 673 7.23 39.25 32.84
N ALA A 674 6.03 39.57 33.35
CA ALA A 674 5.53 39.09 34.63
C ALA A 674 5.43 37.55 34.73
N ARG A 675 5.02 36.86 33.65
CA ARG A 675 4.87 35.39 33.66
C ARG A 675 6.24 34.70 33.67
N LEU A 676 7.25 35.29 33.03
CA LEU A 676 8.61 34.77 33.06
C LEU A 676 9.23 34.87 34.46
N ILE A 677 9.00 35.97 35.16
CA ILE A 677 9.43 36.15 36.56
C ILE A 677 8.71 35.15 37.47
N GLU A 678 7.40 34.98 37.30
CA GLU A 678 6.59 34.02 38.07
C GLU A 678 7.12 32.59 37.90
N ARG A 679 7.29 32.11 36.65
CA ARG A 679 7.87 30.78 36.37
C ARG A 679 9.27 30.61 36.96
N ALA A 680 10.12 31.63 36.84
CA ALA A 680 11.48 31.60 37.40
C ALA A 680 11.45 31.49 38.93
N THR A 681 10.54 32.21 39.58
CA THR A 681 10.36 32.17 41.04
C THR A 681 9.89 30.80 41.50
N GLU A 682 8.81 30.28 40.91
CA GLU A 682 8.29 28.95 41.23
C GLU A 682 9.33 27.84 40.99
N ALA A 683 10.13 27.96 39.92
CA ALA A 683 11.20 27.01 39.65
C ALA A 683 12.32 27.10 40.70
N LEU A 684 12.71 28.31 41.11
CA LEU A 684 13.72 28.51 42.15
C LEU A 684 13.25 27.96 43.50
N ASP A 685 11.98 28.13 43.86
CA ASP A 685 11.39 27.57 45.08
C ASP A 685 11.53 26.05 45.12
N VAL A 686 11.24 25.36 44.01
CA VAL A 686 11.44 23.90 43.89
C VAL A 686 12.92 23.53 44.05
N LEU A 687 13.85 24.31 43.49
CA LEU A 687 15.28 24.04 43.66
C LEU A 687 15.73 24.20 45.12
N VAL A 688 15.24 25.21 45.82
CA VAL A 688 15.52 25.45 47.25
C VAL A 688 14.93 24.34 48.11
N GLU A 689 13.69 23.90 47.83
CA GLU A 689 13.05 22.77 48.51
C GLU A 689 13.92 21.50 48.40
N LEU A 690 14.42 21.18 47.21
CA LEU A 690 15.23 19.98 46.96
C LEU A 690 16.66 20.08 47.52
N ALA A 691 17.17 21.30 47.75
CA ALA A 691 18.52 21.54 48.24
C ALA A 691 18.73 21.19 49.73
N GLY A 692 17.70 20.70 50.41
CA GLY A 692 17.81 20.10 51.75
C GLY A 692 18.74 18.88 51.79
N GLU A 693 18.98 18.20 50.65
CA GLU A 693 19.80 16.99 50.56
C GLU A 693 20.94 17.12 49.52
N GLU A 694 22.00 16.33 49.69
CA GLU A 694 23.04 16.15 48.66
C GLU A 694 22.56 15.15 47.59
N PRO A 695 22.92 15.33 46.29
CA PRO A 695 23.87 16.32 45.74
C PRO A 695 23.24 17.68 45.36
N PHE A 696 21.94 17.90 45.64
CA PHE A 696 21.19 19.05 45.14
C PHE A 696 21.63 20.36 45.77
N ARG A 697 21.99 20.32 47.06
CA ARG A 697 22.56 21.47 47.78
C ARG A 697 23.78 22.05 47.08
N THR A 698 24.76 21.20 46.79
CA THR A 698 25.97 21.60 46.06
C THR A 698 25.63 22.17 44.69
N LYS A 699 24.75 21.50 43.93
CA LYS A 699 24.32 21.98 42.61
C LYS A 699 23.62 23.34 42.65
N LEU A 700 22.82 23.61 43.69
CA LEU A 700 22.16 24.91 43.85
C LEU A 700 23.15 26.00 44.24
N LEU A 701 24.09 25.71 45.16
CA LEU A 701 25.17 26.64 45.50
C LEU A 701 25.97 27.04 44.25
N ASP A 702 26.38 26.07 43.43
CA ASP A 702 27.08 26.33 42.15
C ASP A 702 26.26 27.23 41.22
N LEU A 703 24.93 27.05 41.18
CA LEU A 703 24.03 27.87 40.36
C LEU A 703 23.92 29.31 40.87
N LEU A 704 23.90 29.51 42.19
CA LEU A 704 23.76 30.81 42.84
C LEU A 704 25.07 31.62 42.85
N GLU A 705 26.24 30.96 42.77
CA GLU A 705 27.54 31.65 42.69
C GLU A 705 27.71 32.50 41.42
N ALA A 706 27.02 32.16 40.33
CA ALA A 706 27.12 32.91 39.08
C ALA A 706 26.53 34.34 39.26
N PRO A 707 27.32 35.44 39.18
CA PRO A 707 26.86 36.79 39.54
C PRO A 707 25.71 37.31 38.68
N ASN A 708 25.66 36.86 37.42
CA ASN A 708 24.61 37.14 36.43
C ASN A 708 23.86 35.85 36.05
N GLY A 709 23.74 34.91 36.98
CA GLY A 709 23.12 33.62 36.75
C GLY A 709 21.60 33.68 36.58
N PRO A 710 20.97 32.55 36.22
CA PRO A 710 19.52 32.45 35.97
C PRO A 710 18.64 32.91 37.14
N TRP A 711 19.12 32.75 38.37
CA TRP A 711 18.42 33.13 39.60
C TRP A 711 18.07 34.63 39.67
N ARG A 712 18.79 35.49 38.94
CA ARG A 712 18.54 36.95 38.87
C ARG A 712 17.16 37.32 38.33
N THR A 713 16.49 36.41 37.63
CA THR A 713 15.11 36.64 37.14
C THR A 713 14.08 36.41 38.24
N ALA A 714 14.42 35.62 39.25
CA ALA A 714 13.52 35.23 40.35
C ALA A 714 13.81 35.99 41.65
N MET A 715 15.06 36.42 41.85
CA MET A 715 15.54 36.86 43.17
C MET A 715 16.56 37.99 43.08
N GLU A 716 16.49 38.92 44.02
CA GLU A 716 17.44 40.03 44.19
C GLU A 716 18.79 39.55 44.78
N PRO A 717 19.90 40.27 44.53
CA PRO A 717 21.24 39.85 45.00
C PRO A 717 21.35 39.67 46.51
N LEU A 718 20.69 40.55 47.25
CA LEU A 718 20.69 40.51 48.71
C LEU A 718 20.03 39.23 49.23
N ASP A 719 18.87 38.88 48.67
CA ASP A 719 18.13 37.68 49.08
C ASP A 719 18.88 36.41 48.64
N CYS A 720 19.60 36.45 47.51
CA CYS A 720 20.50 35.37 47.09
C CYS A 720 21.59 35.07 48.12
N ARG A 721 22.20 36.11 48.73
CA ARG A 721 23.20 35.92 49.80
C ARG A 721 22.59 35.25 51.03
N VAL A 722 21.37 35.63 51.41
CA VAL A 722 20.65 35.02 52.54
C VAL A 722 20.36 33.54 52.25
N VAL A 723 19.89 33.20 51.05
CA VAL A 723 19.66 31.80 50.65
C VAL A 723 20.97 31.00 50.65
N ARG A 724 22.06 31.55 50.11
CA ARG A 724 23.39 30.90 50.15
C ARG A 724 23.89 30.68 51.58
N ALA A 725 23.65 31.63 52.48
CA ALA A 725 24.00 31.48 53.89
C ALA A 725 23.25 30.29 54.52
N ALA A 726 21.93 30.21 54.35
CA ALA A 726 21.13 29.09 54.85
C ALA A 726 21.61 27.73 54.30
N LEU A 727 21.90 27.66 52.99
CA LEU A 727 22.45 26.44 52.38
C LEU A 727 23.83 26.05 52.94
N HIS A 728 24.68 27.04 53.25
CA HIS A 728 25.96 26.79 53.91
C HIS A 728 25.79 26.33 55.36
N GLU A 729 24.84 26.87 56.11
CA GLU A 729 24.49 26.40 57.46
C GLU A 729 24.00 24.95 57.45
N ASP A 730 23.11 24.60 56.52
CA ASP A 730 22.62 23.24 56.33
C ASP A 730 23.75 22.26 55.95
N ALA A 731 24.81 22.76 55.31
CA ALA A 731 26.05 22.02 55.03
C ALA A 731 27.05 21.98 56.20
N GLY A 732 26.75 22.63 57.32
CA GLY A 732 27.67 22.80 58.45
C GLY A 732 28.86 23.71 58.16
N ALA A 733 28.82 24.48 57.07
CA ALA A 733 29.85 25.41 56.62
C ALA A 733 29.60 26.83 57.17
N PHE A 734 29.46 26.96 58.49
CA PHE A 734 29.10 28.21 59.17
C PHE A 734 30.03 29.40 58.85
N ALA A 735 31.32 29.14 58.58
CA ALA A 735 32.24 30.19 58.16
C ALA A 735 31.85 30.82 56.81
N ASN A 736 31.38 30.01 55.86
CA ASN A 736 30.90 30.50 54.56
C ASN A 736 29.57 31.23 54.72
N ALA A 737 28.67 30.72 55.58
CA ALA A 737 27.41 31.39 55.89
C ALA A 737 27.63 32.79 56.49
N ALA A 738 28.54 32.92 57.46
CA ALA A 738 28.90 34.21 58.05
C ALA A 738 29.49 35.19 57.02
N ILE A 739 30.27 34.71 56.04
CA ILE A 739 30.78 35.55 54.94
C ILE A 739 29.63 36.10 54.09
N GLU A 740 28.66 35.26 53.74
CA GLU A 740 27.51 35.69 52.93
C GLU A 740 26.61 36.68 53.69
N LEU A 741 26.30 36.41 54.96
CA LEU A 741 25.51 37.31 55.80
C LEU A 741 26.23 38.65 56.05
N ALA A 742 27.54 38.64 56.29
CA ALA A 742 28.32 39.88 56.43
C ALA A 742 28.31 40.70 55.13
N GLY A 743 28.41 40.04 53.97
CA GLY A 743 28.25 40.68 52.67
C GLY A 743 26.87 41.31 52.49
N ALA A 744 25.81 40.59 52.86
CA ALA A 744 24.43 41.07 52.82
C ALA A 744 24.20 42.28 53.75
N PHE A 745 24.75 42.23 54.97
CA PHE A 745 24.69 43.33 55.94
C PHE A 745 25.32 44.61 55.38
N HIS A 746 26.53 44.51 54.81
CA HIS A 746 27.21 45.66 54.22
C HIS A 746 26.46 46.25 53.01
N GLU A 747 25.95 45.40 52.11
CA GLU A 747 25.13 45.86 50.97
C GLU A 747 23.81 46.54 51.41
N THR A 748 23.23 46.11 52.54
CA THR A 748 22.01 46.71 53.09
C THR A 748 22.27 48.10 53.68
N LEU A 749 23.44 48.31 54.31
CA LEU A 749 23.84 49.61 54.87
C LEU A 749 24.14 50.69 53.82
N ASP A 750 24.46 50.28 52.59
CA ASP A 750 24.72 51.22 51.47
C ASP A 750 23.42 51.81 50.88
N VAL A 751 22.24 51.35 51.32
CA VAL A 751 20.92 51.85 50.90
C VAL A 751 20.37 52.82 51.96
N ASP A 752 20.23 54.10 51.61
CA ASP A 752 19.79 55.18 52.52
C ASP A 752 18.25 55.19 52.69
N ASP A 753 17.72 54.19 53.42
CA ASP A 753 16.29 54.01 53.74
C ASP A 753 16.09 53.51 55.18
N GLU A 754 15.08 54.02 55.89
CA GLU A 754 14.73 53.67 57.28
C GLU A 754 14.34 52.18 57.41
N TRP A 755 13.84 51.57 56.33
CA TRP A 755 13.57 50.13 56.24
C TRP A 755 14.84 49.26 56.19
N ALA A 756 15.95 49.80 55.65
CA ALA A 756 17.21 49.08 55.52
C ALA A 756 17.90 48.87 56.88
N LEU A 757 17.75 49.82 57.81
CA LEU A 757 18.27 49.72 59.18
C LEU A 757 17.68 48.52 59.95
N GLY A 758 16.36 48.29 59.85
CA GLY A 758 15.71 47.15 60.48
C GLY A 758 16.15 45.80 59.90
N LYS A 759 16.37 45.71 58.59
CA LYS A 759 16.89 44.50 57.92
C LYS A 759 18.37 44.25 58.28
N ALA A 760 19.16 45.32 58.41
CA ALA A 760 20.55 45.23 58.85
C ALA A 760 20.70 44.77 60.30
N GLU A 761 19.83 45.21 61.22
CA GLU A 761 19.81 44.72 62.61
C GLU A 761 19.50 43.22 62.70
N ALA A 762 18.53 42.73 61.92
CA ALA A 762 18.20 41.30 61.86
C ALA A 762 19.38 40.45 61.33
N LEU A 763 20.03 40.88 60.24
CA LEU A 763 21.21 40.20 59.71
C LEU A 763 22.39 40.20 60.72
N LEU A 764 22.54 41.27 61.50
CA LEU A 764 23.55 41.35 62.55
C LEU A 764 23.25 40.41 63.72
N GLU A 765 21.98 40.14 64.02
CA GLU A 765 21.58 39.11 64.99
C GLU A 765 21.88 37.70 64.46
N ASP A 766 21.61 37.41 63.19
CA ASP A 766 21.89 36.09 62.59
C ASP A 766 23.40 35.78 62.47
N ILE A 767 24.26 36.80 62.33
CA ILE A 767 25.73 36.63 62.32
C ILE A 767 26.30 36.30 63.71
N ARG A 768 25.63 36.73 64.78
CA ARG A 768 26.12 36.63 66.18
C ARG A 768 25.83 35.27 66.79
#